data_AF-A0A1W1UW16-F1
#
_entry.id   AF-A0A1W1UW16-F1
#
_cell.length_a   1.000
_cell.length_b   1.000
_cell.length_c   1.000
_cell.angle_alpha   90.00
_cell.angle_beta   90.00
_cell.angle_gamma   90.00
#
_symmetry.space_group_name_H-M   'P 1'
#
loop_
_entity.id
_entity.type
_entity.pdbx_description
1 polymer ?
#
loop_
_entity_poly.entity_id
_entity_poly.type
_entity_poly.pdbx_seq_one_letter_code
_entity_poly.pdbx_strand_id
1 'polypeptide(L)'
;MLFREFTAGDRIELYIVKGNKETRVGNITVKGERSLEPIVEQTKDKIMMSSKMTGSIEMVVHTKSDGKWKKFIFDKKNTANAISYDFTMKKLQTEYGANIGDEFVVVHQEKGKGKSISKKMRFKNTYEAPDVKFKERKNANASAGFTISLPDNKNLEPTPIQNKFPQLKLVKGNEKKTYTINKSSLNQDLTLVDGGLFYSIPKSTPNNAEFKFSQVGENFNSSNLVTETYKVDMTKASPLYEELKTYPDEKKEKFKVQIETIKNNLEKEDRTQEEVDRAVNALENIILPNLRDKLVSKRQEARKIIEALKKLDEKTKQNYIGKVIGASTEEEINGFVQEARKKDSEKDELEKFRNQTLEEIKNLNNLSDEQRAKAEKEIKTAKEYSKIAEISKKYRNLDAENGIKNNLSKLKEETKDKINKLHALSENDRKAFIEEVEKAESGNFVKAIYQKALDKSIENEKAKILEDQRKDALNKIKNLTNLPKEKLAQAEEELKKASNKVEIDKIVSKYEEESKKISQEKMLEDAKNEYSKKVDDLIYLTNEDKSKFKKDIQDAKIMDAIKSAYKRGVEINLSKAKAAALEKVTNLKELSESELESAIEEIKAVRDISEITAIVERYTKINEERSRTKEDLEAAKKAAIVEVEKLSNLSQDEVKGYVERLNVAGSVNEINDIKKEAIHKNEDNLREKNKAETLKAAREELKTLVEEAKTKKLSPDSKLKEKFENTLKTAEAALNGQSLDEMNVAIGDLKRVLDEVKQEEKTTPPETDQKNPSPTPDPSIPAPHEPEIPKPHEPEVPKPHEPEVEKPWFKERDEFSRNIYRYYSTPQDSTPVRTVNAVKEDKRYQSQEYSDIANHWAKEAINFSLENGLFDDIVKGNRFEPNRPMTRAEFIAVLGRFEKVNKLTADKIFQDIDINAYYAKYVNWAKEIGLVYGMDAKNFAPNKEISREEMATILYRYKQMKKINFDGEAKEFKDQDKIPQWANEAVRELSKSQIILGMDDGNFNGKKPLSRGEIAQIIFNINKIK
;
A
#
# COMPACT_ATOMS: atom_id res chain seq x y z
N MET A 1 -70.62 -85.72 -32.46
CA MET A 1 -70.89 -85.74 -33.92
C MET A 1 -71.80 -84.56 -34.22
N LEU A 2 -71.49 -83.80 -35.26
CA LEU A 2 -72.35 -82.71 -35.76
C LEU A 2 -73.61 -83.33 -36.38
N PHE A 3 -74.79 -82.80 -36.07
CA PHE A 3 -76.03 -83.23 -36.72
C PHE A 3 -76.33 -82.28 -37.87
N ARG A 4 -76.44 -82.84 -39.09
CA ARG A 4 -76.79 -82.07 -40.28
C ARG A 4 -78.20 -81.48 -40.14
N GLU A 5 -78.38 -80.37 -40.82
CA GLU A 5 -79.54 -79.50 -40.79
C GLU A 5 -80.85 -80.27 -41.10
N PHE A 6 -81.84 -80.17 -40.20
CA PHE A 6 -83.15 -80.82 -40.38
C PHE A 6 -84.04 -80.03 -41.35
N THR A 7 -84.88 -80.73 -42.12
CA THR A 7 -85.69 -80.18 -43.21
C THR A 7 -87.20 -80.26 -42.93
N ALA A 8 -87.99 -79.52 -43.73
CA ALA A 8 -89.44 -79.43 -43.58
C ALA A 8 -90.16 -80.78 -43.86
N GLY A 9 -90.47 -81.50 -42.78
CA GLY A 9 -91.19 -82.76 -42.77
C GLY A 9 -90.45 -83.93 -42.12
N ASP A 10 -89.22 -83.72 -41.66
CA ASP A 10 -88.45 -84.72 -40.91
C ASP A 10 -89.07 -85.05 -39.54
N ARG A 11 -88.78 -86.25 -39.01
CA ARG A 11 -89.35 -86.75 -37.75
C ARG A 11 -88.27 -87.21 -36.77
N ILE A 12 -88.37 -86.74 -35.53
CA ILE A 12 -87.54 -87.19 -34.41
C ILE A 12 -88.41 -88.01 -33.46
N GLU A 13 -87.94 -89.20 -33.07
CA GLU A 13 -88.66 -90.16 -32.22
C GLU A 13 -87.81 -90.51 -30.99
N LEU A 14 -88.44 -90.63 -29.82
CA LEU A 14 -87.76 -90.79 -28.53
C LEU A 14 -88.13 -92.13 -27.88
N TYR A 15 -87.14 -92.88 -27.39
CA TYR A 15 -87.29 -94.26 -26.93
C TYR A 15 -86.62 -94.49 -25.56
N ILE A 16 -87.30 -95.26 -24.69
CA ILE A 16 -86.71 -95.87 -23.49
C ILE A 16 -86.38 -97.32 -23.82
N VAL A 17 -85.19 -97.80 -23.46
CA VAL A 17 -84.71 -99.15 -23.78
C VAL A 17 -84.46 -99.94 -22.50
N LYS A 18 -85.22 -101.04 -22.32
CA LYS A 18 -85.12 -101.93 -21.17
C LYS A 18 -84.84 -103.35 -21.66
N GLY A 19 -83.57 -103.75 -21.60
CA GLY A 19 -83.08 -104.94 -22.31
C GLY A 19 -83.42 -104.83 -23.80
N ASN A 20 -83.97 -105.91 -24.37
CA ASN A 20 -84.31 -105.96 -25.80
C ASN A 20 -85.69 -105.33 -26.14
N LYS A 21 -86.33 -104.59 -25.21
CA LYS A 21 -87.59 -103.88 -25.47
C LYS A 21 -87.37 -102.37 -25.56
N GLU A 22 -87.54 -101.84 -26.77
CA GLU A 22 -87.59 -100.40 -27.03
C GLU A 22 -89.05 -99.91 -26.96
N THR A 23 -89.32 -98.89 -26.12
CA THR A 23 -90.64 -98.27 -26.00
C THR A 23 -90.57 -96.82 -26.43
N ARG A 24 -91.26 -96.48 -27.53
CA ARG A 24 -91.41 -95.10 -28.00
C ARG A 24 -92.27 -94.31 -27.03
N VAL A 25 -91.76 -93.17 -26.56
CA VAL A 25 -92.44 -92.28 -25.60
C VAL A 25 -92.89 -90.95 -26.22
N GLY A 26 -92.47 -90.63 -27.44
CA GLY A 26 -92.99 -89.46 -28.17
C GLY A 26 -92.35 -89.26 -29.54
N ASN A 27 -92.85 -88.27 -30.29
CA ASN A 27 -92.19 -87.78 -31.50
C ASN A 27 -92.46 -86.29 -31.78
N ILE A 28 -91.58 -85.70 -32.57
CA ILE A 28 -91.63 -84.33 -33.08
C ILE A 28 -91.63 -84.40 -34.61
N THR A 29 -92.33 -83.49 -35.30
CA THR A 29 -92.26 -83.33 -36.76
C THR A 29 -91.84 -81.90 -37.09
N VAL A 30 -90.83 -81.73 -37.93
CA VAL A 30 -90.30 -80.41 -38.32
C VAL A 30 -91.24 -79.76 -39.36
N LYS A 31 -91.64 -78.50 -39.12
CA LYS A 31 -92.48 -77.70 -40.03
C LYS A 31 -91.89 -76.30 -40.20
N GLY A 32 -91.18 -76.06 -41.29
CA GLY A 32 -90.64 -74.74 -41.66
C GLY A 32 -89.30 -74.82 -42.39
N GLU A 33 -88.99 -73.80 -43.19
CA GLU A 33 -87.77 -73.71 -43.98
C GLU A 33 -86.69 -72.88 -43.25
N ARG A 34 -85.93 -73.52 -42.36
CA ARG A 34 -84.57 -73.10 -41.96
C ARG A 34 -83.88 -74.18 -41.11
N SER A 35 -82.55 -74.19 -41.23
CA SER A 35 -81.64 -75.09 -40.52
C SER A 35 -81.80 -75.08 -38.99
N LEU A 36 -81.47 -76.22 -38.36
CA LEU A 36 -81.47 -76.43 -36.92
C LEU A 36 -80.34 -77.38 -36.47
N GLU A 37 -79.71 -77.04 -35.34
CA GLU A 37 -79.01 -77.98 -34.45
C GLU A 37 -79.75 -78.01 -33.09
N PRO A 38 -80.21 -79.19 -32.61
CA PRO A 38 -80.78 -79.35 -31.27
C PRO A 38 -79.70 -79.73 -30.24
N ILE A 39 -79.60 -78.97 -29.15
CA ILE A 39 -78.67 -79.26 -28.04
C ILE A 39 -79.35 -80.16 -27.00
N VAL A 40 -78.66 -81.21 -26.52
CA VAL A 40 -79.16 -82.18 -25.54
C VAL A 40 -78.17 -82.40 -24.40
N GLU A 41 -78.51 -81.88 -23.22
CA GLU A 41 -77.69 -81.89 -22.00
C GLU A 41 -78.33 -82.69 -20.86
N GLN A 42 -77.51 -83.17 -19.93
CA GLN A 42 -77.90 -83.98 -18.78
C GLN A 42 -77.23 -83.43 -17.52
N THR A 43 -78.00 -83.25 -16.44
CA THR A 43 -77.51 -82.88 -15.11
C THR A 43 -77.74 -84.04 -14.12
N LYS A 44 -77.49 -83.81 -12.81
CA LYS A 44 -77.66 -84.83 -11.76
C LYS A 44 -79.10 -85.38 -11.68
N ASP A 45 -80.10 -84.62 -12.12
CA ASP A 45 -81.53 -84.91 -11.92
C ASP A 45 -82.46 -84.55 -13.11
N LYS A 46 -81.92 -84.04 -14.23
CA LYS A 46 -82.69 -83.66 -15.44
C LYS A 46 -81.99 -84.02 -16.76
N ILE A 47 -82.78 -84.12 -17.82
CA ILE A 47 -82.34 -84.00 -19.22
C ILE A 47 -83.10 -82.84 -19.87
N MET A 48 -82.39 -81.99 -20.63
CA MET A 48 -82.97 -80.88 -21.39
C MET A 48 -82.68 -81.02 -22.89
N MET A 49 -83.62 -80.57 -23.73
CA MET A 49 -83.46 -80.39 -25.17
C MET A 49 -83.84 -78.97 -25.57
N SER A 50 -83.05 -78.28 -26.41
CA SER A 50 -83.35 -76.92 -26.87
C SER A 50 -83.16 -76.68 -28.37
N SER A 51 -83.89 -75.70 -28.93
CA SER A 51 -83.95 -75.35 -30.35
C SER A 51 -84.22 -73.85 -30.58
N LYS A 52 -83.68 -73.27 -31.65
CA LYS A 52 -83.71 -71.82 -31.99
C LYS A 52 -84.67 -71.44 -33.15
N MET A 53 -85.83 -72.09 -33.29
CA MET A 53 -86.83 -71.70 -34.31
C MET A 53 -87.86 -70.69 -33.81
N THR A 54 -88.22 -69.73 -34.67
CA THR A 54 -89.47 -68.95 -34.57
C THR A 54 -90.55 -69.61 -35.42
N GLY A 55 -91.37 -70.48 -34.82
CA GLY A 55 -92.47 -71.18 -35.50
C GLY A 55 -93.13 -72.21 -34.59
N SER A 56 -94.38 -72.57 -34.88
CA SER A 56 -95.20 -73.44 -34.02
C SER A 56 -94.77 -74.91 -34.13
N ILE A 57 -94.29 -75.51 -33.03
CA ILE A 57 -93.86 -76.91 -32.97
C ILE A 57 -95.00 -77.79 -32.43
N GLU A 58 -95.49 -78.69 -33.27
CA GLU A 58 -96.57 -79.63 -32.94
C GLU A 58 -95.98 -80.96 -32.44
N MET A 59 -95.93 -81.16 -31.12
CA MET A 59 -95.42 -82.37 -30.47
C MET A 59 -96.56 -83.28 -30.02
N VAL A 60 -96.60 -84.51 -30.54
CA VAL A 60 -97.64 -85.49 -30.19
C VAL A 60 -97.02 -86.60 -29.34
N VAL A 61 -97.64 -86.84 -28.17
CA VAL A 61 -97.21 -87.81 -27.16
C VAL A 61 -98.33 -88.82 -26.96
N HIS A 62 -97.99 -90.11 -26.98
CA HIS A 62 -98.95 -91.21 -26.86
C HIS A 62 -98.68 -92.00 -25.58
N THR A 63 -99.52 -91.84 -24.57
CA THR A 63 -99.45 -92.61 -23.32
C THR A 63 -100.12 -93.97 -23.47
N LYS A 64 -99.51 -95.02 -22.91
CA LYS A 64 -99.95 -96.41 -23.07
C LYS A 64 -100.72 -96.98 -21.86
N SER A 65 -100.97 -96.13 -20.85
CA SER A 65 -101.59 -96.50 -19.55
C SER A 65 -103.06 -96.10 -19.42
N ASP A 66 -103.52 -95.08 -20.14
CA ASP A 66 -104.88 -94.51 -20.00
C ASP A 66 -105.73 -94.55 -21.28
N GLY A 67 -105.20 -95.08 -22.39
CA GLY A 67 -105.95 -95.43 -23.61
C GLY A 67 -106.62 -94.28 -24.37
N LYS A 68 -106.36 -93.02 -23.99
CA LYS A 68 -107.03 -91.83 -24.54
C LYS A 68 -106.04 -90.87 -25.18
N TRP A 69 -106.35 -90.43 -26.39
CA TRP A 69 -105.47 -89.61 -27.23
C TRP A 69 -105.40 -88.16 -26.73
N LYS A 70 -104.33 -87.80 -26.02
CA LYS A 70 -104.07 -86.42 -25.57
C LYS A 70 -103.18 -85.69 -26.57
N LYS A 71 -103.80 -84.89 -27.46
CA LYS A 71 -103.07 -83.98 -28.35
C LYS A 71 -102.65 -82.74 -27.57
N PHE A 72 -101.35 -82.50 -27.46
CA PHE A 72 -100.79 -81.23 -26.97
C PHE A 72 -100.43 -80.36 -28.18
N ILE A 73 -100.89 -79.12 -28.18
CA ILE A 73 -100.52 -78.11 -29.19
C ILE A 73 -99.81 -76.99 -28.43
N PHE A 74 -98.56 -76.72 -28.80
CA PHE A 74 -97.76 -75.66 -28.21
C PHE A 74 -97.58 -74.54 -29.23
N ASP A 75 -98.41 -73.51 -29.11
CA ASP A 75 -98.37 -72.33 -29.98
C ASP A 75 -98.11 -71.08 -29.14
N LYS A 76 -97.05 -70.34 -29.44
CA LYS A 76 -96.70 -69.10 -28.71
C LYS A 76 -95.95 -68.13 -29.62
N LYS A 77 -96.45 -66.89 -29.68
CA LYS A 77 -96.01 -65.85 -30.62
C LYS A 77 -94.66 -65.25 -30.25
N ASN A 78 -93.84 -64.95 -31.26
CA ASN A 78 -92.66 -64.06 -31.27
C ASN A 78 -91.87 -63.89 -29.96
N THR A 79 -90.79 -64.67 -29.79
CA THR A 79 -89.53 -64.19 -29.18
C THR A 79 -88.39 -65.15 -29.51
N ALA A 80 -87.18 -64.63 -29.72
CA ALA A 80 -86.03 -65.41 -30.24
C ALA A 80 -85.22 -66.14 -29.14
N ASN A 81 -85.90 -66.85 -28.23
CA ASN A 81 -85.28 -67.62 -27.16
C ASN A 81 -85.52 -69.13 -27.33
N ALA A 82 -84.52 -69.94 -26.95
CA ALA A 82 -84.55 -71.37 -27.21
C ALA A 82 -85.56 -72.11 -26.31
N ILE A 83 -86.40 -72.96 -26.90
CA ILE A 83 -87.44 -73.70 -26.18
C ILE A 83 -86.81 -74.90 -25.46
N SER A 84 -86.66 -74.83 -24.14
CA SER A 84 -86.17 -75.96 -23.32
C SER A 84 -87.33 -76.82 -22.79
N TYR A 85 -87.15 -78.14 -22.81
CA TYR A 85 -88.10 -79.12 -22.25
C TYR A 85 -87.50 -79.92 -21.09
N ASP A 86 -88.06 -79.76 -19.90
CA ASP A 86 -87.63 -80.42 -18.66
C ASP A 86 -88.25 -81.83 -18.49
N PHE A 87 -87.43 -82.88 -18.55
CA PHE A 87 -87.78 -84.20 -18.05
C PHE A 87 -87.13 -84.43 -16.68
N THR A 88 -87.93 -84.34 -15.61
CA THR A 88 -87.48 -84.62 -14.23
C THR A 88 -87.56 -86.12 -13.92
N MET A 89 -86.55 -86.64 -13.22
CA MET A 89 -86.45 -88.07 -12.87
C MET A 89 -87.72 -88.63 -12.19
N LYS A 90 -88.33 -87.87 -11.27
CA LYS A 90 -89.58 -88.26 -10.60
C LYS A 90 -90.70 -88.58 -11.60
N LYS A 91 -90.83 -87.79 -12.68
CA LYS A 91 -91.88 -87.99 -13.69
C LYS A 91 -91.58 -89.22 -14.57
N LEU A 92 -90.31 -89.40 -14.97
CA LEU A 92 -89.86 -90.60 -15.70
C LEU A 92 -90.03 -91.90 -14.88
N GLN A 93 -89.88 -91.82 -13.55
CA GLN A 93 -90.17 -92.91 -12.62
C GLN A 93 -91.68 -93.17 -12.49
N THR A 94 -92.49 -92.17 -12.12
CA THR A 94 -93.90 -92.41 -11.79
C THR A 94 -94.78 -92.68 -13.01
N GLU A 95 -94.51 -92.07 -14.18
CA GLU A 95 -95.35 -92.24 -15.38
C GLU A 95 -94.81 -93.31 -16.36
N TYR A 96 -93.50 -93.59 -16.35
CA TYR A 96 -92.84 -94.49 -17.32
C TYR A 96 -91.95 -95.58 -16.67
N GLY A 97 -91.88 -95.63 -15.34
CA GLY A 97 -91.22 -96.68 -14.56
C GLY A 97 -89.69 -96.77 -14.70
N ALA A 98 -89.00 -95.71 -15.13
CA ALA A 98 -87.55 -95.76 -15.42
C ALA A 98 -86.67 -95.78 -14.16
N ASN A 99 -85.71 -96.70 -14.08
CA ASN A 99 -84.86 -96.93 -12.91
C ASN A 99 -83.46 -96.31 -13.05
N ILE A 100 -82.76 -96.14 -11.91
CA ILE A 100 -81.36 -95.71 -11.88
C ILE A 100 -80.50 -96.81 -12.49
N GLY A 101 -80.03 -96.60 -13.72
CA GLY A 101 -79.23 -97.55 -14.50
C GLY A 101 -79.78 -97.87 -15.89
N ASP A 102 -81.05 -97.54 -16.18
CA ASP A 102 -81.68 -97.74 -17.49
C ASP A 102 -81.03 -96.89 -18.60
N GLU A 103 -81.18 -97.31 -19.87
CA GLU A 103 -80.69 -96.59 -21.05
C GLU A 103 -81.81 -95.86 -21.82
N PHE A 104 -81.47 -94.64 -22.29
CA PHE A 104 -82.34 -93.78 -23.09
C PHE A 104 -81.73 -93.55 -24.47
N VAL A 105 -82.57 -93.59 -25.51
CA VAL A 105 -82.13 -93.54 -26.92
C VAL A 105 -82.99 -92.57 -27.73
N VAL A 106 -82.33 -91.78 -28.58
CA VAL A 106 -82.98 -90.85 -29.52
C VAL A 106 -82.80 -91.37 -30.95
N VAL A 107 -83.86 -91.24 -31.77
CA VAL A 107 -83.94 -91.77 -33.14
C VAL A 107 -84.39 -90.66 -34.09
N HIS A 108 -83.79 -90.57 -35.28
CA HIS A 108 -84.17 -89.64 -36.34
C HIS A 108 -84.61 -90.40 -37.61
N GLN A 109 -85.69 -89.93 -38.24
CA GLN A 109 -86.16 -90.41 -39.54
C GLN A 109 -86.36 -89.23 -40.50
N GLU A 110 -85.52 -89.20 -41.53
CA GLU A 110 -85.56 -88.20 -42.60
C GLU A 110 -86.70 -88.51 -43.59
N LYS A 111 -87.38 -87.49 -44.12
CA LYS A 111 -88.55 -87.63 -44.99
C LYS A 111 -88.18 -88.26 -46.34
N GLY A 112 -88.53 -89.54 -46.48
CA GLY A 112 -88.21 -90.35 -47.66
C GLY A 112 -87.04 -91.32 -47.47
N LYS A 113 -86.46 -91.42 -46.26
CA LYS A 113 -85.38 -92.37 -45.93
C LYS A 113 -85.69 -93.20 -44.66
N GLY A 114 -84.77 -94.09 -44.33
CA GLY A 114 -84.84 -94.98 -43.15
C GLY A 114 -84.59 -94.26 -41.83
N LYS A 115 -84.68 -95.02 -40.72
CA LYS A 115 -84.41 -94.54 -39.36
C LYS A 115 -82.91 -94.63 -39.02
N SER A 116 -82.45 -93.75 -38.13
CA SER A 116 -81.09 -93.69 -37.61
C SER A 116 -81.09 -93.38 -36.10
N ILE A 117 -80.15 -93.94 -35.33
CA ILE A 117 -80.00 -93.69 -33.89
C ILE A 117 -78.97 -92.57 -33.68
N SER A 118 -79.27 -91.60 -32.80
CA SER A 118 -78.45 -90.39 -32.61
C SER A 118 -77.66 -90.30 -31.29
N LYS A 119 -78.16 -90.83 -30.17
CA LYS A 119 -77.46 -90.81 -28.86
C LYS A 119 -77.96 -91.89 -27.90
N LYS A 120 -77.09 -92.37 -27.00
CA LYS A 120 -77.41 -93.25 -25.83
C LYS A 120 -76.91 -92.63 -24.51
N MET A 121 -77.60 -92.83 -23.38
CA MET A 121 -77.29 -92.20 -22.07
C MET A 121 -77.66 -93.08 -20.85
N ARG A 122 -77.03 -92.89 -19.67
CA ARG A 122 -77.21 -93.66 -18.39
C ARG A 122 -76.95 -92.76 -17.13
N PHE A 123 -77.24 -93.22 -15.89
CA PHE A 123 -77.19 -92.41 -14.62
C PHE A 123 -76.35 -93.01 -13.44
N LYS A 124 -75.91 -92.18 -12.45
CA LYS A 124 -75.16 -92.51 -11.19
C LYS A 124 -75.37 -91.45 -10.06
N ASN A 125 -74.92 -91.68 -8.80
CA ASN A 125 -75.01 -90.72 -7.66
C ASN A 125 -73.90 -90.92 -6.55
N THR A 126 -73.66 -89.92 -5.68
CA THR A 126 -72.72 -89.87 -4.51
C THR A 126 -73.18 -88.90 -3.40
N TYR A 127 -72.63 -89.02 -2.17
CA TYR A 127 -72.93 -88.22 -0.95
C TYR A 127 -71.71 -88.06 0.01
N GLU A 128 -71.77 -87.11 0.96
CA GLU A 128 -70.71 -86.76 1.95
C GLU A 128 -71.21 -86.81 3.43
N ALA A 129 -70.33 -86.55 4.39
CA ALA A 129 -70.52 -86.75 5.85
C ALA A 129 -70.76 -85.43 6.65
N PRO A 130 -71.33 -85.47 7.88
CA PRO A 130 -71.67 -84.28 8.67
C PRO A 130 -70.49 -83.70 9.47
N ASP A 131 -70.57 -82.39 9.76
CA ASP A 131 -69.56 -81.59 10.46
C ASP A 131 -69.93 -81.40 11.95
N VAL A 132 -68.99 -81.60 12.87
CA VAL A 132 -69.21 -81.55 14.32
C VAL A 132 -68.10 -80.73 14.98
N LYS A 133 -68.47 -79.76 15.82
CA LYS A 133 -67.52 -78.82 16.46
C LYS A 133 -67.82 -78.66 17.95
N PHE A 134 -66.79 -78.86 18.78
CA PHE A 134 -66.86 -78.61 20.22
C PHE A 134 -66.84 -77.10 20.54
N LYS A 135 -67.46 -76.72 21.66
CA LYS A 135 -67.61 -75.35 22.15
C LYS A 135 -67.44 -75.35 23.67
N GLU A 136 -66.30 -74.80 24.12
CA GLU A 136 -65.97 -74.65 25.54
C GLU A 136 -66.85 -73.61 26.26
N ARG A 137 -66.85 -73.67 27.60
CA ARG A 137 -67.52 -72.66 28.43
C ARG A 137 -66.73 -71.35 28.38
N LYS A 138 -67.44 -70.23 28.22
CA LYS A 138 -66.83 -68.88 28.29
C LYS A 138 -66.90 -68.25 29.70
N ASN A 139 -67.67 -68.85 30.60
CA ASN A 139 -67.79 -68.53 32.02
C ASN A 139 -68.65 -69.60 32.72
N ALA A 140 -68.71 -69.56 34.05
CA ALA A 140 -69.46 -70.52 34.89
C ALA A 140 -70.96 -70.64 34.57
N ASN A 141 -71.59 -69.64 33.93
CA ASN A 141 -73.02 -69.66 33.59
C ASN A 141 -73.31 -70.11 32.15
N ALA A 142 -72.28 -70.38 31.33
CA ALA A 142 -72.42 -70.90 29.98
C ALA A 142 -72.35 -72.43 29.95
N SER A 143 -73.21 -73.08 29.16
CA SER A 143 -73.05 -74.50 28.81
C SER A 143 -71.82 -74.72 27.92
N ALA A 144 -71.10 -75.81 28.15
CA ALA A 144 -70.24 -76.41 27.13
C ALA A 144 -71.12 -77.21 26.17
N GLY A 145 -70.65 -77.51 24.97
CA GLY A 145 -71.43 -78.34 24.07
C GLY A 145 -70.82 -78.63 22.72
N PHE A 146 -71.57 -79.35 21.89
CA PHE A 146 -71.20 -79.69 20.52
C PHE A 146 -72.23 -79.14 19.55
N THR A 147 -71.79 -78.39 18.54
CA THR A 147 -72.61 -78.03 17.39
C THR A 147 -72.48 -79.11 16.32
N ILE A 148 -73.61 -79.57 15.79
CA ILE A 148 -73.72 -80.58 14.73
C ILE A 148 -74.38 -79.94 13.51
N SER A 149 -73.66 -79.93 12.39
CA SER A 149 -74.09 -79.38 11.11
C SER A 149 -74.45 -80.51 10.14
N LEU A 150 -75.70 -80.53 9.67
CA LEU A 150 -76.18 -81.52 8.70
C LEU A 150 -76.26 -80.90 7.28
N PRO A 151 -75.65 -81.50 6.25
CA PRO A 151 -75.82 -81.06 4.87
C PRO A 151 -77.29 -81.13 4.42
N ASP A 152 -77.77 -80.04 3.82
CA ASP A 152 -79.08 -79.90 3.15
C ASP A 152 -80.31 -80.48 3.89
N ASN A 153 -80.64 -79.95 5.07
CA ASN A 153 -82.01 -80.06 5.56
C ASN A 153 -82.55 -78.82 6.30
N LYS A 154 -83.19 -77.91 5.56
CA LYS A 154 -83.91 -76.75 6.13
C LYS A 154 -85.31 -77.08 6.67
N ASN A 155 -85.86 -78.26 6.38
CA ASN A 155 -87.19 -78.68 6.84
C ASN A 155 -87.10 -80.03 7.58
N LEU A 156 -86.95 -79.98 8.90
CA LEU A 156 -86.98 -81.16 9.78
C LEU A 156 -88.40 -81.74 9.89
N GLU A 157 -88.91 -82.34 8.82
CA GLU A 157 -90.21 -83.00 8.72
C GLU A 157 -90.04 -84.40 8.07
N PRO A 158 -90.62 -85.47 8.64
CA PRO A 158 -90.44 -86.82 8.10
C PRO A 158 -91.28 -87.02 6.83
N THR A 159 -90.62 -87.26 5.70
CA THR A 159 -91.25 -87.82 4.50
C THR A 159 -90.87 -89.30 4.35
N PRO A 160 -91.70 -90.16 3.69
CA PRO A 160 -91.56 -91.63 3.76
C PRO A 160 -90.29 -92.25 3.15
N ILE A 161 -89.33 -91.43 2.72
CA ILE A 161 -88.07 -91.85 2.07
C ILE A 161 -86.85 -91.57 2.98
N GLN A 162 -87.00 -90.84 4.09
CA GLN A 162 -85.95 -90.58 5.07
C GLN A 162 -86.33 -91.10 6.45
N ASN A 163 -85.75 -92.22 6.89
CA ASN A 163 -86.05 -92.82 8.20
C ASN A 163 -84.81 -93.43 8.89
N LYS A 164 -83.68 -92.71 8.87
CA LYS A 164 -82.45 -93.02 9.63
C LYS A 164 -81.88 -91.71 10.20
N PHE A 165 -81.97 -91.53 11.52
CA PHE A 165 -81.45 -90.36 12.26
C PHE A 165 -80.02 -90.61 12.79
N PRO A 166 -79.19 -89.56 13.01
CA PRO A 166 -77.88 -89.71 13.63
C PRO A 166 -77.97 -90.05 15.14
N GLN A 167 -76.92 -90.66 15.68
CA GLN A 167 -76.81 -91.03 17.09
C GLN A 167 -75.55 -90.46 17.75
N LEU A 168 -75.70 -90.02 19.00
CA LEU A 168 -74.63 -89.63 19.90
C LEU A 168 -74.43 -90.73 20.95
N LYS A 169 -73.19 -91.11 21.21
CA LYS A 169 -72.82 -92.03 22.30
C LYS A 169 -71.85 -91.37 23.27
N LEU A 170 -72.27 -91.31 24.53
CA LEU A 170 -71.45 -90.93 25.68
C LEU A 170 -70.80 -92.18 26.26
N VAL A 171 -69.51 -92.12 26.57
CA VAL A 171 -68.78 -93.22 27.22
C VAL A 171 -68.06 -92.70 28.47
N LYS A 172 -68.35 -93.30 29.63
CA LYS A 172 -67.63 -93.06 30.90
C LYS A 172 -67.13 -94.40 31.44
N GLY A 173 -65.89 -94.77 31.08
CA GLY A 173 -65.35 -96.09 31.39
C GLY A 173 -66.23 -97.20 30.82
N ASN A 174 -66.81 -98.01 31.70
CA ASN A 174 -67.73 -99.09 31.30
C ASN A 174 -69.17 -98.62 31.03
N GLU A 175 -69.58 -97.44 31.51
CA GLU A 175 -70.93 -96.91 31.24
C GLU A 175 -71.03 -96.35 29.81
N LYS A 176 -72.11 -96.71 29.11
CA LYS A 176 -72.40 -96.28 27.73
C LYS A 176 -73.84 -95.81 27.63
N LYS A 177 -74.06 -94.51 27.37
CA LYS A 177 -75.40 -93.95 27.10
C LYS A 177 -75.52 -93.56 25.63
N THR A 178 -76.63 -93.92 24.99
CA THR A 178 -76.89 -93.63 23.58
C THR A 178 -78.11 -92.73 23.45
N TYR A 179 -77.95 -91.64 22.72
CA TYR A 179 -78.99 -90.64 22.43
C TYR A 179 -79.27 -90.66 20.92
N THR A 180 -80.53 -90.77 20.53
CA THR A 180 -80.95 -90.68 19.10
C THR A 180 -81.48 -89.28 18.83
N ILE A 181 -80.93 -88.60 17.83
CA ILE A 181 -81.16 -87.17 17.63
C ILE A 181 -82.35 -86.97 16.69
N ASN A 182 -83.51 -86.62 17.24
CA ASN A 182 -84.74 -86.37 16.49
C ASN A 182 -85.52 -85.14 17.01
N LYS A 183 -86.62 -84.77 16.32
CA LYS A 183 -87.41 -83.57 16.62
C LYS A 183 -88.10 -83.61 17.99
N SER A 184 -88.35 -84.78 18.57
CA SER A 184 -88.92 -84.94 19.92
C SER A 184 -87.88 -84.92 21.05
N SER A 185 -86.58 -84.93 20.74
CA SER A 185 -85.49 -84.80 21.74
C SER A 185 -85.06 -83.36 22.05
N LEU A 186 -85.67 -82.35 21.42
CA LEU A 186 -85.32 -80.92 21.54
C LEU A 186 -85.62 -80.26 22.90
N ASN A 187 -86.13 -81.00 23.88
CA ASN A 187 -86.56 -80.48 25.19
C ASN A 187 -85.81 -81.10 26.38
N GLN A 188 -84.62 -81.70 26.17
CA GLN A 188 -83.80 -82.29 27.23
C GLN A 188 -82.41 -81.65 27.30
N ASP A 189 -81.51 -81.98 26.37
CA ASP A 189 -80.14 -81.41 26.29
C ASP A 189 -79.83 -80.72 24.94
N LEU A 190 -80.75 -80.75 23.97
CA LEU A 190 -80.52 -80.35 22.57
C LEU A 190 -81.30 -79.08 22.20
N THR A 191 -80.62 -78.06 21.67
CA THR A 191 -81.25 -76.82 21.16
C THR A 191 -80.88 -76.55 19.71
N LEU A 192 -81.71 -75.80 18.99
CA LEU A 192 -81.41 -75.34 17.63
C LEU A 192 -80.61 -74.03 17.68
N VAL A 193 -79.47 -73.99 16.98
CA VAL A 193 -78.59 -72.80 16.91
C VAL A 193 -78.07 -72.67 15.47
N ASP A 194 -78.31 -71.52 14.85
CA ASP A 194 -77.82 -71.14 13.51
C ASP A 194 -78.08 -72.18 12.39
N GLY A 195 -79.19 -72.94 12.51
CA GLY A 195 -79.58 -73.99 11.58
C GLY A 195 -78.96 -75.37 11.84
N GLY A 196 -78.04 -75.47 12.81
CA GLY A 196 -77.53 -76.73 13.35
C GLY A 196 -78.19 -77.13 14.68
N LEU A 197 -77.76 -78.26 15.22
CA LEU A 197 -78.17 -78.76 16.54
C LEU A 197 -77.02 -78.60 17.54
N PHE A 198 -77.30 -78.03 18.70
CA PHE A 198 -76.35 -77.85 19.79
C PHE A 198 -76.70 -78.77 20.97
N TYR A 199 -75.78 -79.67 21.36
CA TYR A 199 -75.91 -80.50 22.55
C TYR A 199 -75.22 -79.83 23.74
N SER A 200 -75.95 -79.53 24.80
CA SER A 200 -75.45 -78.94 26.05
C SER A 200 -74.90 -80.01 26.99
N ILE A 201 -73.63 -79.92 27.37
CA ILE A 201 -72.98 -80.81 28.36
C ILE A 201 -73.32 -80.35 29.79
N PRO A 202 -73.98 -81.20 30.62
CA PRO A 202 -74.33 -80.88 32.00
C PRO A 202 -73.16 -80.41 32.89
N LYS A 203 -73.44 -79.63 33.94
CA LYS A 203 -72.41 -79.24 34.94
C LYS A 203 -71.82 -80.43 35.70
N SER A 204 -72.61 -81.48 35.87
CA SER A 204 -72.28 -82.74 36.54
C SER A 204 -71.53 -83.75 35.65
N THR A 205 -71.23 -83.41 34.39
CA THR A 205 -70.32 -84.22 33.58
C THR A 205 -68.91 -84.17 34.18
N PRO A 206 -68.28 -85.33 34.46
CA PRO A 206 -66.94 -85.38 35.03
C PRO A 206 -65.90 -84.94 34.00
N ASN A 207 -64.79 -84.43 34.50
CA ASN A 207 -63.59 -84.16 33.72
C ASN A 207 -63.11 -85.42 32.94
N ASN A 208 -62.57 -85.22 31.75
CA ASN A 208 -62.10 -86.25 30.80
C ASN A 208 -63.18 -87.20 30.22
N ALA A 209 -64.47 -86.82 30.19
CA ALA A 209 -65.53 -87.63 29.57
C ALA A 209 -65.47 -87.66 28.03
N GLU A 210 -65.67 -88.83 27.40
CA GLU A 210 -65.63 -89.01 25.94
C GLU A 210 -67.00 -88.97 25.24
N PHE A 211 -67.08 -88.29 24.11
CA PHE A 211 -68.25 -88.13 23.25
C PHE A 211 -67.96 -88.63 21.84
N LYS A 212 -68.85 -89.47 21.26
CA LYS A 212 -68.64 -90.12 19.96
C LYS A 212 -69.88 -90.03 19.06
N PHE A 213 -69.68 -89.66 17.79
CA PHE A 213 -70.74 -89.29 16.85
C PHE A 213 -70.79 -90.22 15.62
N SER A 214 -71.99 -90.57 15.13
CA SER A 214 -72.15 -91.30 13.86
C SER A 214 -73.48 -91.11 13.14
N GLN A 215 -73.49 -91.43 11.84
CA GLN A 215 -74.67 -91.47 10.94
C GLN A 215 -74.80 -92.90 10.39
N VAL A 216 -76.03 -93.40 10.21
CA VAL A 216 -76.30 -94.85 9.98
C VAL A 216 -76.88 -95.11 8.58
N GLY A 217 -76.24 -95.99 7.80
CA GLY A 217 -76.59 -96.20 6.39
C GLY A 217 -76.14 -97.51 5.74
N GLU A 218 -76.00 -98.60 6.52
CA GLU A 218 -75.44 -99.92 6.11
C GLU A 218 -73.93 -99.91 5.78
N ASN A 219 -73.27 -101.03 6.07
CA ASN A 219 -71.81 -101.18 6.23
C ASN A 219 -71.17 -100.19 7.22
N PHE A 220 -71.05 -100.62 8.48
CA PHE A 220 -70.25 -99.94 9.50
C PHE A 220 -68.77 -99.90 9.07
N ASN A 221 -68.27 -98.72 8.70
CA ASN A 221 -66.84 -98.46 8.58
C ASN A 221 -66.41 -97.51 9.72
N SER A 222 -65.40 -97.90 10.50
CA SER A 222 -64.93 -97.17 11.67
C SER A 222 -64.16 -95.88 11.33
N SER A 223 -63.81 -95.68 10.06
CA SER A 223 -63.07 -94.51 9.57
C SER A 223 -63.78 -93.16 9.74
N ASN A 224 -65.09 -93.15 9.98
CA ASN A 224 -65.93 -91.93 9.92
C ASN A 224 -66.52 -91.54 11.30
N LEU A 225 -65.79 -91.79 12.38
CA LEU A 225 -66.20 -91.45 13.75
C LEU A 225 -65.42 -90.23 14.29
N VAL A 226 -66.14 -89.17 14.68
CA VAL A 226 -65.57 -88.07 15.47
C VAL A 226 -65.62 -88.47 16.95
N THR A 227 -64.50 -88.28 17.66
CA THR A 227 -64.35 -88.50 19.11
C THR A 227 -63.78 -87.24 19.75
N GLU A 228 -64.39 -86.78 20.84
CA GLU A 228 -63.99 -85.57 21.57
C GLU A 228 -64.00 -85.80 23.08
N THR A 229 -63.14 -85.10 23.82
CA THR A 229 -62.95 -85.28 25.28
C THR A 229 -63.18 -83.98 26.05
N TYR A 230 -64.15 -84.00 26.97
CA TYR A 230 -64.50 -82.83 27.79
C TYR A 230 -63.48 -82.56 28.91
N LYS A 231 -63.19 -81.28 29.17
CA LYS A 231 -62.36 -80.81 30.30
C LYS A 231 -63.11 -79.74 31.10
N VAL A 232 -62.90 -79.71 32.42
CA VAL A 232 -63.45 -78.64 33.28
C VAL A 232 -62.62 -77.36 33.22
N ASP A 233 -63.29 -76.22 33.31
CA ASP A 233 -62.69 -74.89 33.35
C ASP A 233 -62.18 -74.58 34.77
N MET A 234 -60.85 -74.50 34.91
CA MET A 234 -60.14 -74.19 36.16
C MET A 234 -59.68 -72.72 36.24
N THR A 235 -59.93 -71.88 35.22
CA THR A 235 -59.27 -70.58 35.03
C THR A 235 -59.45 -69.62 36.20
N LYS A 236 -60.63 -69.62 36.83
CA LYS A 236 -60.91 -68.84 38.06
C LYS A 236 -60.37 -69.48 39.33
N ALA A 237 -60.35 -70.81 39.41
CA ALA A 237 -59.99 -71.54 40.62
C ALA A 237 -58.49 -71.43 40.92
N SER A 238 -57.64 -71.64 39.91
CA SER A 238 -56.18 -71.68 40.07
C SER A 238 -55.59 -70.43 40.74
N PRO A 239 -55.79 -69.18 40.24
CA PRO A 239 -55.15 -68.00 40.85
C PRO A 239 -55.63 -67.72 42.28
N LEU A 240 -56.90 -68.00 42.58
CA LEU A 240 -57.43 -67.89 43.93
C LEU A 240 -56.86 -68.98 44.86
N TYR A 241 -56.67 -70.20 44.37
CA TYR A 241 -56.06 -71.29 45.14
C TYR A 241 -54.56 -71.05 45.40
N GLU A 242 -53.86 -70.31 44.55
CA GLU A 242 -52.48 -69.85 44.82
C GLU A 242 -52.44 -68.73 45.89
N GLU A 243 -53.29 -67.69 45.82
CA GLU A 243 -53.37 -66.65 46.88
C GLU A 243 -53.92 -67.21 48.21
N LEU A 244 -54.59 -68.38 48.20
CA LEU A 244 -54.91 -69.11 49.43
C LEU A 244 -53.65 -69.68 50.12
N LYS A 245 -52.61 -70.07 49.38
CA LYS A 245 -51.37 -70.60 49.96
C LYS A 245 -50.59 -69.51 50.69
N THR A 246 -50.54 -68.31 50.12
CA THR A 246 -49.90 -67.10 50.68
C THR A 246 -50.72 -66.44 51.81
N TYR A 247 -51.95 -66.88 52.05
CA TYR A 247 -52.85 -66.36 53.08
C TYR A 247 -52.29 -66.58 54.50
N PRO A 248 -52.41 -65.64 55.46
CA PRO A 248 -51.84 -65.81 56.81
C PRO A 248 -52.42 -67.01 57.56
N ASP A 249 -51.57 -67.83 58.19
CA ASP A 249 -52.01 -69.12 58.78
C ASP A 249 -53.01 -68.96 59.93
N GLU A 250 -52.87 -67.91 60.75
CA GLU A 250 -53.87 -67.53 61.78
C GLU A 250 -55.27 -67.29 61.17
N LYS A 251 -55.33 -66.74 59.94
CA LYS A 251 -56.58 -66.54 59.19
C LYS A 251 -57.01 -67.83 58.48
N LYS A 252 -56.09 -68.70 58.04
CA LYS A 252 -56.42 -70.01 57.44
C LYS A 252 -57.16 -70.91 58.43
N GLU A 253 -56.73 -70.96 59.70
CA GLU A 253 -57.30 -71.87 60.71
C GLU A 253 -58.81 -71.65 60.91
N LYS A 254 -59.28 -70.39 60.86
CA LYS A 254 -60.71 -70.04 60.91
C LYS A 254 -61.55 -70.67 59.79
N PHE A 255 -60.93 -70.98 58.65
CA PHE A 255 -61.58 -71.53 57.47
C PHE A 255 -61.14 -72.97 57.14
N LYS A 256 -60.37 -73.63 58.02
CA LYS A 256 -59.72 -74.95 57.83
C LYS A 256 -60.62 -75.97 57.12
N VAL A 257 -61.84 -76.19 57.61
CA VAL A 257 -62.82 -77.15 57.04
C VAL A 257 -63.26 -76.77 55.62
N GLN A 258 -63.40 -75.47 55.34
CA GLN A 258 -63.74 -74.98 54.00
C GLN A 258 -62.54 -75.12 53.05
N ILE A 259 -61.32 -74.88 53.54
CA ILE A 259 -60.07 -75.06 52.79
C ILE A 259 -59.86 -76.54 52.42
N GLU A 260 -60.06 -77.46 53.37
CA GLU A 260 -60.06 -78.92 53.14
C GLU A 260 -61.09 -79.32 52.06
N THR A 261 -62.29 -78.72 52.12
CA THR A 261 -63.37 -78.99 51.15
C THR A 261 -63.04 -78.42 49.76
N ILE A 262 -62.47 -77.21 49.67
CA ILE A 262 -61.97 -76.61 48.42
C ILE A 262 -60.92 -77.53 47.79
N LYS A 263 -59.94 -77.97 48.58
CA LYS A 263 -58.87 -78.87 48.15
C LYS A 263 -59.42 -80.17 47.56
N ASN A 264 -60.27 -80.87 48.31
CA ASN A 264 -60.87 -82.14 47.88
C ASN A 264 -61.73 -82.00 46.60
N ASN A 265 -62.34 -80.85 46.36
CA ASN A 265 -63.11 -80.56 45.14
C ASN A 265 -62.24 -80.24 43.92
N LEU A 266 -61.08 -79.59 44.11
CA LEU A 266 -60.20 -79.13 43.03
C LEU A 266 -59.15 -80.17 42.62
N GLU A 267 -58.62 -80.97 43.55
CA GLU A 267 -57.47 -81.86 43.30
C GLU A 267 -57.87 -83.25 42.76
N LYS A 268 -59.13 -83.69 42.93
CA LYS A 268 -59.58 -85.00 42.42
C LYS A 268 -59.68 -85.03 40.89
N GLU A 269 -59.44 -86.20 40.28
CA GLU A 269 -59.36 -86.36 38.82
C GLU A 269 -60.72 -86.25 38.10
N ASP A 270 -61.78 -86.80 38.69
CA ASP A 270 -63.11 -86.94 38.08
C ASP A 270 -64.02 -85.71 38.29
N ARG A 271 -63.48 -84.64 38.86
CA ARG A 271 -64.18 -83.41 39.25
C ARG A 271 -65.11 -82.87 38.16
N THR A 272 -66.24 -82.36 38.60
CA THR A 272 -67.29 -81.74 37.80
C THR A 272 -67.13 -80.21 37.82
N GLN A 273 -67.66 -79.51 36.81
CA GLN A 273 -67.63 -78.05 36.83
C GLN A 273 -68.38 -77.48 38.05
N GLU A 274 -69.41 -78.17 38.52
CA GLU A 274 -70.19 -77.79 39.69
C GLU A 274 -69.40 -77.83 41.02
N GLU A 275 -68.37 -78.67 41.11
CA GLU A 275 -67.46 -78.73 42.26
C GLU A 275 -66.40 -77.62 42.18
N VAL A 276 -65.89 -77.31 40.98
CA VAL A 276 -64.98 -76.19 40.74
C VAL A 276 -65.68 -74.85 40.99
N ASP A 277 -66.90 -74.66 40.49
CA ASP A 277 -67.69 -73.44 40.70
C ASP A 277 -67.98 -73.21 42.20
N ARG A 278 -68.27 -74.28 42.97
CA ARG A 278 -68.44 -74.22 44.43
C ARG A 278 -67.12 -73.88 45.14
N ALA A 279 -66.00 -74.44 44.72
CA ALA A 279 -64.68 -74.14 45.27
C ALA A 279 -64.28 -72.67 45.00
N VAL A 280 -64.53 -72.13 43.80
CA VAL A 280 -64.33 -70.71 43.47
C VAL A 280 -65.14 -69.81 44.39
N ASN A 281 -66.44 -70.06 44.56
CA ASN A 281 -67.28 -69.25 45.44
C ASN A 281 -66.81 -69.28 46.90
N ALA A 282 -66.30 -70.42 47.39
CA ALA A 282 -65.72 -70.51 48.73
C ALA A 282 -64.39 -69.76 48.85
N LEU A 283 -63.50 -69.88 47.85
CA LEU A 283 -62.24 -69.12 47.76
C LEU A 283 -62.48 -67.61 47.73
N GLU A 284 -63.41 -67.13 46.90
CA GLU A 284 -63.77 -65.71 46.79
C GLU A 284 -64.23 -65.15 48.16
N ASN A 285 -65.06 -65.89 48.91
CA ASN A 285 -65.51 -65.48 50.25
C ASN A 285 -64.37 -65.43 51.29
N ILE A 286 -63.37 -66.31 51.19
CA ILE A 286 -62.21 -66.32 52.09
C ILE A 286 -61.24 -65.18 51.76
N ILE A 287 -60.97 -64.92 50.49
CA ILE A 287 -59.83 -64.10 50.04
C ILE A 287 -60.21 -62.63 49.78
N LEU A 288 -61.38 -62.36 49.19
CA LEU A 288 -61.76 -60.99 48.78
C LEU A 288 -61.76 -59.94 49.91
N PRO A 289 -62.12 -60.24 51.17
CA PRO A 289 -62.02 -59.26 52.26
C PRO A 289 -60.58 -58.77 52.47
N ASN A 290 -59.62 -59.69 52.50
CA ASN A 290 -58.20 -59.39 52.75
C ASN A 290 -57.55 -58.58 51.60
N LEU A 291 -58.03 -58.75 50.36
CA LEU A 291 -57.62 -57.94 49.21
C LEU A 291 -58.14 -56.49 49.28
N ARG A 292 -59.36 -56.28 49.82
CA ARG A 292 -59.89 -54.92 50.05
C ARG A 292 -59.07 -54.15 51.08
N ASP A 293 -58.66 -54.82 52.17
CA ASP A 293 -57.83 -54.22 53.22
C ASP A 293 -56.46 -53.77 52.68
N LYS A 294 -55.79 -54.61 51.87
CA LYS A 294 -54.54 -54.25 51.17
C LYS A 294 -54.73 -52.96 50.34
N LEU A 295 -55.80 -52.89 49.53
CA LEU A 295 -56.07 -51.76 48.63
C LEU A 295 -56.34 -50.44 49.38
N VAL A 296 -57.06 -50.49 50.52
CA VAL A 296 -57.33 -49.30 51.34
C VAL A 296 -56.04 -48.69 51.88
N SER A 297 -55.09 -49.50 52.34
CA SER A 297 -53.78 -49.04 52.81
C SER A 297 -53.01 -48.31 51.70
N LYS A 298 -52.95 -48.90 50.51
CA LYS A 298 -52.27 -48.32 49.33
C LYS A 298 -52.85 -46.97 48.90
N ARG A 299 -54.18 -46.81 48.93
CA ARG A 299 -54.83 -45.51 48.65
C ARG A 299 -54.42 -44.42 49.66
N GLN A 300 -54.25 -44.77 50.94
CA GLN A 300 -53.80 -43.82 51.96
C GLN A 300 -52.33 -43.42 51.79
N GLU A 301 -51.45 -44.35 51.44
CA GLU A 301 -50.05 -44.09 51.13
C GLU A 301 -49.90 -43.16 49.90
N ALA A 302 -50.55 -43.53 48.80
CA ALA A 302 -50.57 -42.74 47.56
C ALA A 302 -51.10 -41.32 47.75
N ARG A 303 -52.16 -41.15 48.57
CA ARG A 303 -52.68 -39.83 48.93
C ARG A 303 -51.62 -38.96 49.61
N LYS A 304 -50.92 -39.47 50.64
CA LYS A 304 -49.85 -38.74 51.34
C LYS A 304 -48.73 -38.30 50.40
N ILE A 305 -48.36 -39.17 49.44
CA ILE A 305 -47.34 -38.86 48.43
C ILE A 305 -47.78 -37.68 47.55
N ILE A 306 -49.05 -37.63 47.11
CA ILE A 306 -49.57 -36.55 46.27
C ILE A 306 -49.74 -35.24 47.04
N GLU A 307 -50.19 -35.30 48.30
CA GLU A 307 -50.32 -34.13 49.18
C GLU A 307 -48.95 -33.46 49.43
N ALA A 308 -47.87 -34.25 49.54
CA ALA A 308 -46.51 -33.78 49.78
C ALA A 308 -45.80 -33.16 48.55
N LEU A 309 -46.35 -33.27 47.34
CA LEU A 309 -45.81 -32.63 46.13
C LEU A 309 -45.86 -31.09 46.27
N LYS A 310 -44.77 -30.39 45.91
CA LYS A 310 -44.59 -28.98 46.32
C LYS A 310 -44.91 -27.95 45.24
N LYS A 311 -44.96 -28.34 43.97
CA LYS A 311 -45.17 -27.45 42.81
C LYS A 311 -46.56 -27.62 42.20
N LEU A 312 -47.22 -28.76 42.40
CA LEU A 312 -48.64 -28.92 42.11
C LEU A 312 -49.49 -27.97 42.96
N ASP A 313 -50.39 -27.26 42.28
CA ASP A 313 -51.44 -26.47 42.92
C ASP A 313 -52.50 -27.39 43.54
N GLU A 314 -53.18 -26.89 44.58
CA GLU A 314 -54.09 -27.71 45.39
C GLU A 314 -55.23 -28.32 44.57
N LYS A 315 -55.78 -27.58 43.59
CA LYS A 315 -56.80 -28.08 42.66
C LYS A 315 -56.29 -29.30 41.86
N THR A 316 -55.04 -29.25 41.40
CA THR A 316 -54.41 -30.37 40.69
C THR A 316 -54.13 -31.55 41.62
N LYS A 317 -53.66 -31.32 42.86
CA LYS A 317 -53.49 -32.39 43.86
C LYS A 317 -54.78 -33.13 44.15
N GLN A 318 -55.86 -32.40 44.47
CA GLN A 318 -57.15 -33.00 44.82
C GLN A 318 -57.77 -33.80 43.66
N ASN A 319 -57.49 -33.44 42.40
CA ASN A 319 -57.85 -34.24 41.23
C ASN A 319 -57.13 -35.61 41.24
N TYR A 320 -55.80 -35.64 41.45
CA TYR A 320 -55.03 -36.89 41.55
C TYR A 320 -55.41 -37.74 42.77
N ILE A 321 -55.71 -37.11 43.90
CA ILE A 321 -56.22 -37.80 45.10
C ILE A 321 -57.60 -38.44 44.80
N GLY A 322 -58.48 -37.73 44.07
CA GLY A 322 -59.74 -38.28 43.58
C GLY A 322 -59.57 -39.50 42.68
N LYS A 323 -58.64 -39.46 41.72
CA LYS A 323 -58.28 -40.63 40.89
C LYS A 323 -57.83 -41.82 41.75
N VAL A 324 -56.93 -41.60 42.72
CA VAL A 324 -56.41 -42.63 43.63
C VAL A 324 -57.51 -43.24 44.50
N ILE A 325 -58.49 -42.46 44.95
CA ILE A 325 -59.62 -42.97 45.75
C ILE A 325 -60.54 -43.86 44.90
N GLY A 326 -60.73 -43.54 43.62
CA GLY A 326 -61.54 -44.33 42.67
C GLY A 326 -60.84 -45.56 42.08
N ALA A 327 -59.51 -45.61 42.09
CA ALA A 327 -58.69 -46.68 41.51
C ALA A 327 -59.02 -48.06 42.11
N SER A 328 -59.33 -49.04 41.26
CA SER A 328 -59.77 -50.39 41.62
C SER A 328 -58.62 -51.39 41.79
N THR A 329 -57.42 -51.12 41.25
CA THR A 329 -56.23 -51.96 41.42
C THR A 329 -55.03 -51.17 41.99
N GLU A 330 -53.97 -51.87 42.41
CA GLU A 330 -52.75 -51.20 42.91
C GLU A 330 -51.95 -50.55 41.75
N GLU A 331 -51.98 -51.12 40.55
CA GLU A 331 -51.34 -50.58 39.36
C GLU A 331 -51.92 -49.21 38.97
N GLU A 332 -53.25 -49.05 39.04
CA GLU A 332 -53.92 -47.76 38.81
C GLU A 332 -53.49 -46.70 39.83
N ILE A 333 -53.46 -47.05 41.12
CA ILE A 333 -53.00 -46.17 42.20
C ILE A 333 -51.56 -45.70 41.92
N ASN A 334 -50.66 -46.65 41.62
CA ASN A 334 -49.25 -46.35 41.34
C ASN A 334 -49.10 -45.51 40.06
N GLY A 335 -49.88 -45.78 39.01
CA GLY A 335 -49.90 -44.99 37.78
C GLY A 335 -50.26 -43.52 38.02
N PHE A 336 -51.31 -43.26 38.80
CA PHE A 336 -51.72 -41.88 39.12
C PHE A 336 -50.70 -41.14 40.00
N VAL A 337 -50.02 -41.84 40.92
CA VAL A 337 -48.92 -41.25 41.71
C VAL A 337 -47.74 -40.84 40.81
N GLN A 338 -47.38 -41.67 39.82
CA GLN A 338 -46.30 -41.32 38.87
C GLN A 338 -46.72 -40.19 37.92
N GLU A 339 -47.97 -40.15 37.45
CA GLU A 339 -48.52 -39.05 36.64
C GLU A 339 -48.45 -37.71 37.41
N ALA A 340 -48.79 -37.72 38.71
CA ALA A 340 -48.70 -36.56 39.59
C ALA A 340 -47.24 -36.11 39.82
N ARG A 341 -46.33 -37.05 40.14
CA ARG A 341 -44.89 -36.78 40.32
C ARG A 341 -44.27 -36.17 39.07
N LYS A 342 -44.62 -36.66 37.89
CA LYS A 342 -44.12 -36.11 36.62
C LYS A 342 -44.49 -34.64 36.45
N LYS A 343 -45.75 -34.27 36.71
CA LYS A 343 -46.20 -32.86 36.64
C LYS A 343 -45.62 -31.94 37.72
N ASP A 344 -45.25 -32.48 38.89
CA ASP A 344 -44.51 -31.70 39.90
C ASP A 344 -43.10 -31.34 39.38
N SER A 345 -42.43 -32.31 38.73
CA SER A 345 -41.11 -32.14 38.11
C SER A 345 -41.14 -31.18 36.91
N GLU A 346 -42.12 -31.32 36.01
CA GLU A 346 -42.28 -30.45 34.83
C GLU A 346 -42.44 -28.96 35.21
N LYS A 347 -43.06 -28.67 36.36
CA LYS A 347 -43.14 -27.30 36.90
C LYS A 347 -41.82 -26.80 37.50
N ASP A 348 -41.03 -27.67 38.13
CA ASP A 348 -39.76 -27.28 38.75
C ASP A 348 -38.70 -26.90 37.71
N GLU A 349 -38.63 -27.62 36.58
CA GLU A 349 -37.73 -27.26 35.48
C GLU A 349 -38.12 -25.93 34.83
N LEU A 350 -39.42 -25.70 34.59
CA LEU A 350 -39.94 -24.42 34.07
C LEU A 350 -39.58 -23.24 35.00
N GLU A 351 -39.60 -23.45 36.31
CA GLU A 351 -39.24 -22.42 37.30
C GLU A 351 -37.73 -22.15 37.33
N LYS A 352 -36.88 -23.19 37.22
CA LYS A 352 -35.43 -23.04 37.02
C LYS A 352 -35.12 -22.24 35.76
N PHE A 353 -35.74 -22.59 34.62
CA PHE A 353 -35.53 -21.90 33.35
C PHE A 353 -35.99 -20.43 33.39
N ARG A 354 -37.14 -20.16 34.04
CA ARG A 354 -37.60 -18.78 34.28
C ARG A 354 -36.57 -17.97 35.05
N ASN A 355 -36.02 -18.52 36.13
CA ASN A 355 -35.07 -17.82 36.99
C ASN A 355 -33.71 -17.59 36.31
N GLN A 356 -33.21 -18.58 35.56
CA GLN A 356 -32.03 -18.41 34.68
C GLN A 356 -32.25 -17.30 33.65
N THR A 357 -33.44 -17.24 33.04
CA THR A 357 -33.76 -16.22 32.03
C THR A 357 -33.89 -14.82 32.64
N LEU A 358 -34.43 -14.70 33.86
CA LEU A 358 -34.48 -13.42 34.58
C LEU A 358 -33.07 -12.88 34.89
N GLU A 359 -32.16 -13.76 35.31
CA GLU A 359 -30.77 -13.37 35.59
C GLU A 359 -29.99 -13.08 34.27
N GLU A 360 -30.30 -13.76 33.16
CA GLU A 360 -29.79 -13.39 31.83
C GLU A 360 -30.20 -11.94 31.47
N ILE A 361 -31.50 -11.62 31.52
CA ILE A 361 -32.03 -10.28 31.24
C ILE A 361 -31.39 -9.21 32.15
N LYS A 362 -31.16 -9.54 33.42
CA LYS A 362 -30.53 -8.65 34.41
C LYS A 362 -29.06 -8.35 34.07
N ASN A 363 -28.37 -9.22 33.35
CA ASN A 363 -26.98 -9.05 32.92
C ASN A 363 -26.81 -8.47 31.49
N LEU A 364 -27.91 -8.09 30.82
CA LEU A 364 -27.86 -7.32 29.56
C LEU A 364 -27.46 -5.86 29.83
N ASN A 365 -26.49 -5.34 29.08
CA ASN A 365 -25.75 -4.11 29.45
C ASN A 365 -26.31 -2.82 28.83
N ASN A 366 -27.13 -2.93 27.79
CA ASN A 366 -27.60 -1.83 26.95
C ASN A 366 -29.12 -1.60 27.05
N LEU A 367 -29.87 -2.49 27.72
CA LEU A 367 -31.29 -2.27 28.05
C LEU A 367 -31.45 -1.21 29.15
N SER A 368 -32.39 -0.26 28.96
CA SER A 368 -32.78 0.68 30.02
C SER A 368 -33.52 -0.03 31.16
N ASP A 369 -33.56 0.57 32.34
CA ASP A 369 -34.26 -0.01 33.51
C ASP A 369 -35.75 -0.27 33.23
N GLU A 370 -36.39 0.60 32.45
CA GLU A 370 -37.77 0.44 32.02
C GLU A 370 -37.96 -0.73 31.04
N GLN A 371 -37.01 -0.95 30.12
CA GLN A 371 -36.99 -2.12 29.24
C GLN A 371 -36.75 -3.41 30.03
N ARG A 372 -35.83 -3.38 31.01
CA ARG A 372 -35.45 -4.48 31.91
C ARG A 372 -36.62 -4.89 32.80
N ALA A 373 -37.28 -3.93 33.47
CA ALA A 373 -38.48 -4.17 34.27
C ALA A 373 -39.66 -4.71 33.45
N LYS A 374 -39.82 -4.26 32.20
CA LYS A 374 -40.83 -4.82 31.28
C LYS A 374 -40.51 -6.26 30.89
N ALA A 375 -39.25 -6.58 30.58
CA ALA A 375 -38.81 -7.95 30.29
C ALA A 375 -39.04 -8.89 31.48
N GLU A 376 -38.68 -8.47 32.70
CA GLU A 376 -38.96 -9.23 33.91
C GLU A 376 -40.46 -9.53 34.09
N LYS A 377 -41.33 -8.54 33.87
CA LYS A 377 -42.79 -8.71 33.98
C LYS A 377 -43.35 -9.68 32.93
N GLU A 378 -42.87 -9.60 31.70
CA GLU A 378 -43.23 -10.54 30.64
C GLU A 378 -42.80 -11.97 31.01
N ILE A 379 -41.56 -12.18 31.49
CA ILE A 379 -41.05 -13.51 31.89
C ILE A 379 -41.76 -14.07 33.13
N LYS A 380 -42.02 -13.24 34.15
CA LYS A 380 -42.70 -13.64 35.39
C LYS A 380 -44.15 -14.06 35.16
N THR A 381 -44.80 -13.58 34.10
CA THR A 381 -46.19 -13.97 33.75
C THR A 381 -46.27 -15.14 32.75
N ALA A 382 -45.17 -15.49 32.08
CA ALA A 382 -45.14 -16.57 31.09
C ALA A 382 -45.30 -17.96 31.72
N LYS A 383 -46.23 -18.76 31.18
CA LYS A 383 -46.59 -20.11 31.68
C LYS A 383 -45.90 -21.26 30.94
N GLU A 384 -45.14 -20.97 29.88
CA GLU A 384 -44.55 -21.98 28.99
C GLU A 384 -43.09 -21.64 28.64
N TYR A 385 -42.28 -22.68 28.43
CA TYR A 385 -40.89 -22.60 28.00
C TYR A 385 -40.70 -21.79 26.71
N SER A 386 -41.52 -22.10 25.70
CA SER A 386 -41.61 -21.43 24.40
C SER A 386 -41.64 -19.91 24.56
N LYS A 387 -42.58 -19.43 25.38
CA LYS A 387 -42.81 -18.00 25.59
C LYS A 387 -41.67 -17.31 26.35
N ILE A 388 -41.09 -17.97 27.36
CA ILE A 388 -39.91 -17.44 28.07
C ILE A 388 -38.72 -17.31 27.11
N ALA A 389 -38.48 -18.31 26.25
CA ALA A 389 -37.41 -18.29 25.26
C ALA A 389 -37.60 -17.20 24.17
N GLU A 390 -38.84 -16.99 23.71
CA GLU A 390 -39.18 -15.88 22.80
C GLU A 390 -38.89 -14.51 23.42
N ILE A 391 -39.30 -14.29 24.67
CA ILE A 391 -39.08 -13.02 25.38
C ILE A 391 -37.57 -12.78 25.57
N SER A 392 -36.83 -13.80 26.01
CA SER A 392 -35.36 -13.78 26.09
C SER A 392 -34.71 -13.38 24.76
N LYS A 393 -35.12 -14.00 23.64
CA LYS A 393 -34.62 -13.66 22.30
C LYS A 393 -34.96 -12.22 21.88
N LYS A 394 -36.19 -11.77 22.10
CA LYS A 394 -36.62 -10.38 21.85
C LYS A 394 -35.72 -9.37 22.56
N TYR A 395 -35.43 -9.58 23.84
CA TYR A 395 -34.66 -8.62 24.63
C TYR A 395 -33.14 -8.71 24.42
N ARG A 396 -32.58 -9.89 24.09
CA ARG A 396 -31.19 -10.00 23.59
C ARG A 396 -30.98 -9.21 22.29
N ASN A 397 -31.93 -9.29 21.35
CA ASN A 397 -31.85 -8.52 20.11
C ASN A 397 -31.88 -7.00 20.38
N LEU A 398 -32.80 -6.56 21.24
CA LEU A 398 -32.92 -5.15 21.64
C LEU A 398 -31.67 -4.64 22.37
N ASP A 399 -30.99 -5.46 23.17
CA ASP A 399 -29.72 -5.11 23.80
C ASP A 399 -28.62 -4.87 22.75
N ALA A 400 -28.51 -5.76 21.75
CA ALA A 400 -27.55 -5.61 20.66
C ALA A 400 -27.83 -4.34 19.82
N GLU A 401 -29.10 -4.06 19.51
CA GLU A 401 -29.52 -2.84 18.80
C GLU A 401 -29.20 -1.57 19.58
N ASN A 402 -29.52 -1.53 20.89
CA ASN A 402 -29.15 -0.42 21.77
C ASN A 402 -27.62 -0.26 21.87
N GLY A 403 -26.87 -1.35 21.97
CA GLY A 403 -25.41 -1.34 22.03
C GLY A 403 -24.76 -0.76 20.77
N ILE A 404 -25.28 -1.09 19.60
CA ILE A 404 -24.86 -0.49 18.32
C ILE A 404 -25.16 1.02 18.32
N LYS A 405 -26.37 1.41 18.74
CA LYS A 405 -26.83 2.82 18.76
C LYS A 405 -26.03 3.69 19.74
N ASN A 406 -25.73 3.18 20.94
CA ASN A 406 -24.94 3.87 21.96
C ASN A 406 -23.48 4.07 21.49
N ASN A 407 -22.86 3.04 20.90
CA ASN A 407 -21.52 3.14 20.33
C ASN A 407 -21.47 4.13 19.15
N LEU A 408 -22.50 4.19 18.30
CA LEU A 408 -22.59 5.20 17.25
C LEU A 408 -22.69 6.61 17.81
N SER A 409 -23.54 6.83 18.82
CA SER A 409 -23.69 8.15 19.47
C SER A 409 -22.37 8.65 20.05
N LYS A 410 -21.68 7.79 20.82
CA LYS A 410 -20.35 8.12 21.39
C LYS A 410 -19.32 8.42 20.30
N LEU A 411 -19.29 7.61 19.23
CA LEU A 411 -18.36 7.80 18.12
C LEU A 411 -18.63 9.12 17.36
N LYS A 412 -19.89 9.59 17.27
CA LYS A 412 -20.22 10.91 16.73
C LYS A 412 -19.60 12.02 17.58
N GLU A 413 -19.86 12.05 18.89
CA GLU A 413 -19.27 13.07 19.78
C GLU A 413 -17.75 13.09 19.71
N GLU A 414 -17.11 11.93 19.90
CA GLU A 414 -15.65 11.78 19.78
C GLU A 414 -15.11 12.24 18.41
N THR A 415 -15.95 12.33 17.38
CA THR A 415 -15.55 12.76 16.03
C THR A 415 -15.78 14.25 15.79
N LYS A 416 -16.90 14.83 16.25
CA LYS A 416 -17.11 16.30 16.31
C LYS A 416 -15.94 16.95 17.05
N ASP A 417 -15.54 16.34 18.16
CA ASP A 417 -14.47 16.81 19.02
C ASP A 417 -13.08 16.75 18.36
N LYS A 418 -12.87 15.83 17.41
CA LYS A 418 -11.65 15.76 16.58
C LYS A 418 -11.71 16.78 15.42
N ILE A 419 -12.86 16.94 14.77
CA ILE A 419 -13.07 17.96 13.71
C ILE A 419 -12.88 19.38 14.27
N ASN A 420 -13.34 19.65 15.49
CA ASN A 420 -13.10 20.92 16.19
C ASN A 420 -11.62 21.22 16.45
N LYS A 421 -10.74 20.22 16.46
CA LYS A 421 -9.28 20.36 16.66
C LYS A 421 -8.49 20.48 15.35
N LEU A 422 -9.15 20.38 14.19
CA LEU A 422 -8.54 20.60 12.87
C LEU A 422 -8.43 22.11 12.59
N HIS A 423 -7.34 22.74 13.00
CA HIS A 423 -7.20 24.20 12.96
C HIS A 423 -7.17 24.82 11.55
N ALA A 424 -6.80 24.07 10.51
CA ALA A 424 -6.75 24.58 9.13
C ALA A 424 -8.10 24.48 8.36
N LEU A 425 -9.15 23.91 8.95
CA LEU A 425 -10.51 24.02 8.40
C LEU A 425 -11.09 25.42 8.61
N SER A 426 -11.80 25.96 7.62
CA SER A 426 -12.60 27.17 7.84
C SER A 426 -13.76 26.89 8.81
N GLU A 427 -14.36 27.94 9.38
CA GLU A 427 -15.57 27.76 10.20
C GLU A 427 -16.71 27.07 9.43
N ASN A 428 -16.84 27.35 8.12
CA ASN A 428 -17.89 26.80 7.29
C ASN A 428 -17.67 25.32 7.02
N ASP A 429 -16.44 24.92 6.67
CA ASP A 429 -16.08 23.50 6.50
C ASP A 429 -16.29 22.72 7.80
N ARG A 430 -15.84 23.29 8.93
CA ARG A 430 -15.95 22.70 10.27
C ARG A 430 -17.41 22.45 10.64
N LYS A 431 -18.30 23.44 10.43
CA LYS A 431 -19.73 23.33 10.66
C LYS A 431 -20.38 22.28 9.75
N ALA A 432 -20.05 22.28 8.45
CA ALA A 432 -20.58 21.32 7.49
C ALA A 432 -20.18 19.86 7.81
N PHE A 433 -18.91 19.59 8.14
CA PHE A 433 -18.48 18.25 8.52
C PHE A 433 -19.09 17.77 9.85
N ILE A 434 -19.32 18.67 10.81
CA ILE A 434 -20.05 18.34 12.04
C ILE A 434 -21.51 17.97 11.72
N GLU A 435 -22.17 18.69 10.82
CA GLU A 435 -23.54 18.38 10.38
C GLU A 435 -23.63 17.05 9.59
N GLU A 436 -22.63 16.72 8.76
CA GLU A 436 -22.50 15.38 8.16
C GLU A 436 -22.37 14.29 9.24
N VAL A 437 -21.57 14.51 10.29
CA VAL A 437 -21.40 13.55 11.41
C VAL A 437 -22.70 13.34 12.18
N GLU A 438 -23.50 14.38 12.41
CA GLU A 438 -24.82 14.25 13.05
C GLU A 438 -25.79 13.41 12.20
N LYS A 439 -25.77 13.57 10.87
CA LYS A 439 -26.62 12.84 9.93
C LYS A 439 -26.16 11.39 9.68
N ALA A 440 -24.92 11.03 10.01
CA ALA A 440 -24.34 9.73 9.70
C ALA A 440 -25.08 8.55 10.37
N GLU A 441 -25.57 7.60 9.57
CA GLU A 441 -26.35 6.44 10.04
C GLU A 441 -25.49 5.29 10.61
N SER A 442 -24.17 5.30 10.37
CA SER A 442 -23.26 4.22 10.79
C SER A 442 -21.89 4.74 11.20
N GLY A 443 -21.19 3.97 12.03
CA GLY A 443 -19.84 4.31 12.49
C GLY A 443 -18.78 4.31 11.37
N ASN A 444 -19.06 3.68 10.24
CA ASN A 444 -18.20 3.74 9.06
C ASN A 444 -18.38 5.07 8.30
N PHE A 445 -19.61 5.60 8.22
CA PHE A 445 -19.85 6.93 7.68
C PHE A 445 -19.19 8.00 8.54
N VAL A 446 -19.34 7.95 9.88
CA VAL A 446 -18.68 8.89 10.81
C VAL A 446 -17.15 8.93 10.59
N LYS A 447 -16.51 7.76 10.46
CA LYS A 447 -15.06 7.67 10.16
C LYS A 447 -14.70 8.24 8.79
N ALA A 448 -15.50 7.99 7.76
CA ALA A 448 -15.26 8.52 6.42
C ALA A 448 -15.39 10.05 6.37
N ILE A 449 -16.36 10.63 7.08
CA ILE A 449 -16.54 12.08 7.20
C ILE A 449 -15.36 12.71 7.95
N TYR A 450 -14.88 12.06 9.03
CA TYR A 450 -13.66 12.51 9.71
C TYR A 450 -12.44 12.52 8.77
N GLN A 451 -12.28 11.49 7.94
CA GLN A 451 -11.17 11.43 6.99
C GLN A 451 -11.26 12.56 5.96
N LYS A 452 -12.43 12.81 5.35
CA LYS A 452 -12.64 13.99 4.47
C LYS A 452 -12.25 15.31 5.16
N ALA A 453 -12.64 15.47 6.42
CA ALA A 453 -12.35 16.68 7.19
C ALA A 453 -10.85 16.84 7.47
N LEU A 454 -10.16 15.74 7.79
CA LEU A 454 -8.71 15.70 7.96
C LEU A 454 -7.97 16.00 6.65
N ASP A 455 -8.37 15.36 5.55
CA ASP A 455 -7.81 15.57 4.21
C ASP A 455 -7.96 17.03 3.77
N LYS A 456 -9.14 17.61 3.97
CA LYS A 456 -9.43 19.03 3.68
C LYS A 456 -8.62 20.00 4.56
N SER A 457 -8.39 19.65 5.83
CA SER A 457 -7.48 20.39 6.71
C SER A 457 -6.04 20.36 6.18
N ILE A 458 -5.58 19.20 5.71
CA ILE A 458 -4.22 19.01 5.15
C ILE A 458 -4.05 19.76 3.81
N GLU A 459 -5.08 19.80 2.95
CA GLU A 459 -5.08 20.64 1.74
C GLU A 459 -4.91 22.12 2.07
N ASN A 460 -5.72 22.65 3.00
CA ASN A 460 -5.68 24.05 3.40
C ASN A 460 -4.32 24.44 4.01
N GLU A 461 -3.74 23.56 4.83
CA GLU A 461 -2.42 23.77 5.43
C GLU A 461 -1.29 23.73 4.38
N LYS A 462 -1.36 22.82 3.41
CA LYS A 462 -0.41 22.75 2.28
C LYS A 462 -0.53 23.98 1.36
N ALA A 463 -1.74 24.48 1.12
CA ALA A 463 -1.95 25.73 0.38
C ALA A 463 -1.31 26.93 1.09
N LYS A 464 -1.50 27.06 2.41
CA LYS A 464 -0.87 28.12 3.21
C LYS A 464 0.66 28.03 3.17
N ILE A 465 1.23 26.84 3.38
CA ILE A 465 2.69 26.62 3.32
C ILE A 465 3.26 27.01 1.95
N LEU A 466 2.53 26.74 0.86
CA LEU A 466 2.93 27.18 -0.48
C LEU A 466 2.89 28.70 -0.64
N GLU A 467 1.89 29.38 -0.06
CA GLU A 467 1.78 30.84 -0.11
C GLU A 467 2.86 31.56 0.73
N ASP A 468 3.18 31.04 1.92
CA ASP A 468 4.33 31.49 2.71
C ASP A 468 5.65 31.28 1.93
N GLN A 469 5.82 30.15 1.23
CA GLN A 469 6.99 29.91 0.35
C GLN A 469 7.07 30.87 -0.84
N ARG A 470 5.93 31.21 -1.48
CA ARG A 470 5.90 32.23 -2.56
C ARG A 470 6.33 33.60 -2.03
N LYS A 471 5.90 33.96 -0.81
CA LYS A 471 6.24 35.22 -0.15
C LYS A 471 7.73 35.30 0.21
N ASP A 472 8.32 34.23 0.74
CA ASP A 472 9.75 34.17 1.01
C ASP A 472 10.60 34.21 -0.27
N ALA A 473 10.18 33.51 -1.33
CA ALA A 473 10.80 33.58 -2.64
C ALA A 473 10.74 35.01 -3.23
N LEU A 474 9.60 35.68 -3.10
CA LEU A 474 9.44 37.07 -3.51
C LEU A 474 10.36 38.01 -2.72
N ASN A 475 10.50 37.80 -1.41
CA ASN A 475 11.43 38.58 -0.58
C ASN A 475 12.89 38.36 -1.00
N LYS A 476 13.29 37.13 -1.36
CA LYS A 476 14.63 36.85 -1.93
C LYS A 476 14.85 37.62 -3.23
N ILE A 477 13.90 37.57 -4.16
CA ILE A 477 14.01 38.25 -5.46
C ILE A 477 14.01 39.79 -5.28
N LYS A 478 13.27 40.33 -4.30
CA LYS A 478 13.30 41.76 -3.94
C LYS A 478 14.64 42.25 -3.40
N ASN A 479 15.45 41.36 -2.83
CA ASN A 479 16.79 41.68 -2.34
C ASN A 479 17.88 41.61 -3.44
N LEU A 480 17.52 41.27 -4.69
CA LEU A 480 18.45 41.28 -5.83
C LEU A 480 18.67 42.72 -6.32
N THR A 481 19.73 43.35 -5.82
CA THR A 481 20.04 44.79 -6.00
C THR A 481 20.12 45.29 -7.45
N ASN A 482 20.38 44.39 -8.42
CA ASN A 482 20.54 44.72 -9.83
C ASN A 482 19.32 44.39 -10.69
N LEU A 483 18.18 43.99 -10.10
CA LEU A 483 16.98 43.58 -10.84
C LEU A 483 16.03 44.77 -11.13
N PRO A 484 15.67 45.06 -12.40
CA PRO A 484 14.73 46.12 -12.74
C PRO A 484 13.31 45.90 -12.18
N LYS A 485 12.58 46.98 -11.91
CA LYS A 485 11.18 46.94 -11.41
C LYS A 485 10.26 46.10 -12.29
N GLU A 486 10.45 46.14 -13.61
CA GLU A 486 9.69 45.34 -14.59
C GLU A 486 9.95 43.84 -14.44
N LYS A 487 11.22 43.45 -14.23
CA LYS A 487 11.61 42.07 -13.98
C LYS A 487 11.11 41.57 -12.63
N LEU A 488 11.14 42.42 -11.61
CA LEU A 488 10.53 42.13 -10.31
C LEU A 488 9.01 41.91 -10.45
N ALA A 489 8.29 42.75 -11.20
CA ALA A 489 6.86 42.60 -11.45
C ALA A 489 6.51 41.28 -12.17
N GLN A 490 7.33 40.87 -13.15
CA GLN A 490 7.23 39.56 -13.79
C GLN A 490 7.43 38.42 -12.78
N ALA A 491 8.42 38.54 -11.89
CA ALA A 491 8.68 37.54 -10.85
C ALA A 491 7.50 37.41 -9.85
N GLU A 492 6.87 38.51 -9.43
CA GLU A 492 5.67 38.44 -8.56
C GLU A 492 4.54 37.64 -9.24
N GLU A 493 4.35 37.87 -10.53
CA GLU A 493 3.26 37.31 -11.33
C GLU A 493 3.52 35.83 -11.74
N GLU A 494 4.78 35.43 -11.88
CA GLU A 494 5.17 34.02 -12.02
C GLU A 494 5.03 33.27 -10.68
N LEU A 495 5.45 33.87 -9.55
CA LEU A 495 5.34 33.24 -8.23
C LEU A 495 3.89 32.98 -7.80
N LYS A 496 2.93 33.87 -8.15
CA LYS A 496 1.48 33.60 -7.95
C LYS A 496 1.01 32.32 -8.64
N LYS A 497 1.58 32.00 -9.80
CA LYS A 497 1.18 30.88 -10.67
C LYS A 497 1.90 29.58 -10.33
N ALA A 498 3.06 29.65 -9.66
CA ALA A 498 3.82 28.48 -9.22
C ALA A 498 2.97 27.58 -8.31
N SER A 499 2.69 26.37 -8.77
CA SER A 499 1.78 25.40 -8.15
C SER A 499 2.43 24.57 -7.04
N ASN A 500 3.76 24.56 -6.98
CA ASN A 500 4.56 23.77 -6.05
C ASN A 500 5.94 24.43 -5.80
N LYS A 501 6.65 23.96 -4.77
CA LYS A 501 7.97 24.49 -4.40
C LYS A 501 9.01 24.40 -5.52
N VAL A 502 8.99 23.35 -6.35
CA VAL A 502 9.98 23.17 -7.43
C VAL A 502 9.82 24.22 -8.53
N GLU A 503 8.61 24.71 -8.77
CA GLU A 503 8.38 25.88 -9.62
C GLU A 503 8.85 27.18 -8.97
N ILE A 504 8.60 27.37 -7.66
CA ILE A 504 9.07 28.53 -6.89
C ILE A 504 10.61 28.61 -6.92
N ASP A 505 11.31 27.52 -6.59
CA ASP A 505 12.77 27.48 -6.55
C ASP A 505 13.38 27.73 -7.94
N LYS A 506 12.76 27.23 -9.03
CA LYS A 506 13.17 27.54 -10.41
C LYS A 506 13.01 29.02 -10.76
N ILE A 507 11.92 29.66 -10.34
CA ILE A 507 11.69 31.10 -10.57
C ILE A 507 12.76 31.92 -9.85
N VAL A 508 13.11 31.55 -8.60
CA VAL A 508 14.20 32.21 -7.86
C VAL A 508 15.53 32.06 -8.60
N SER A 509 15.92 30.84 -9.03
CA SER A 509 17.16 30.63 -9.79
C SER A 509 17.23 31.46 -11.08
N LYS A 510 16.12 31.50 -11.85
CA LYS A 510 16.01 32.32 -13.07
C LYS A 510 16.29 33.80 -12.79
N TYR A 511 15.66 34.39 -11.77
CA TYR A 511 15.84 35.81 -11.48
C TYR A 511 17.19 36.13 -10.81
N GLU A 512 17.78 35.19 -10.07
CA GLU A 512 19.19 35.29 -9.65
C GLU A 512 20.15 35.31 -10.85
N GLU A 513 19.94 34.46 -11.87
CA GLU A 513 20.76 34.44 -13.09
C GLU A 513 20.57 35.72 -13.92
N GLU A 514 19.33 36.21 -14.09
CA GLU A 514 19.09 37.52 -14.72
C GLU A 514 19.79 38.66 -13.96
N SER A 515 19.71 38.70 -12.63
CA SER A 515 20.39 39.72 -11.82
C SER A 515 21.92 39.63 -11.91
N LYS A 516 22.49 38.42 -12.00
CA LYS A 516 23.95 38.21 -12.21
C LYS A 516 24.36 38.71 -13.60
N LYS A 517 23.58 38.40 -14.64
CA LYS A 517 23.81 38.85 -16.01
C LYS A 517 23.77 40.39 -16.12
N ILE A 518 22.73 41.03 -15.59
CA ILE A 518 22.60 42.50 -15.62
C ILE A 518 23.77 43.17 -14.90
N SER A 519 24.25 42.59 -13.79
CA SER A 519 25.45 43.06 -13.10
C SER A 519 26.70 43.00 -13.99
N GLN A 520 26.88 41.91 -14.74
CA GLN A 520 28.02 41.75 -15.65
C GLN A 520 27.95 42.69 -16.86
N GLU A 521 26.78 42.86 -17.45
CA GLU A 521 26.53 43.80 -18.55
C GLU A 521 26.80 45.25 -18.10
N LYS A 522 26.37 45.62 -16.90
CA LYS A 522 26.69 46.94 -16.31
C LYS A 522 28.19 47.10 -16.06
N MET A 523 28.86 46.13 -15.43
CA MET A 523 30.31 46.22 -15.18
C MET A 523 31.13 46.32 -16.48
N LEU A 524 30.68 45.69 -17.57
CA LEU A 524 31.29 45.84 -18.88
C LEU A 524 31.12 47.28 -19.40
N GLU A 525 29.92 47.84 -19.29
CA GLU A 525 29.61 49.20 -19.77
C GLU A 525 30.30 50.28 -18.94
N ASP A 526 30.34 50.15 -17.61
CA ASP A 526 31.13 51.02 -16.72
C ASP A 526 32.62 50.98 -17.12
N ALA A 527 33.17 49.79 -17.41
CA ALA A 527 34.56 49.64 -17.89
C ALA A 527 34.79 50.25 -19.29
N LYS A 528 33.84 50.13 -20.24
CA LYS A 528 33.97 50.83 -21.54
C LYS A 528 34.07 52.33 -21.36
N ASN A 529 33.26 52.90 -20.47
CA ASN A 529 33.24 54.34 -20.21
C ASN A 529 34.50 54.81 -19.46
N GLU A 530 35.04 53.98 -18.55
CA GLU A 530 36.33 54.23 -17.90
C GLU A 530 37.50 54.21 -18.90
N TYR A 531 37.64 53.13 -19.68
CA TYR A 531 38.73 53.00 -20.65
C TYR A 531 38.59 53.97 -21.84
N SER A 532 37.37 54.35 -22.23
CA SER A 532 37.18 55.42 -23.22
C SER A 532 37.72 56.77 -22.75
N LYS A 533 37.62 57.09 -21.45
CA LYS A 533 38.23 58.30 -20.88
C LYS A 533 39.76 58.21 -20.88
N LYS A 534 40.32 57.05 -20.51
CA LYS A 534 41.78 56.82 -20.53
C LYS A 534 42.41 56.99 -21.92
N VAL A 535 41.63 56.83 -23.01
CA VAL A 535 42.09 57.12 -24.38
C VAL A 535 42.25 58.63 -24.64
N ASP A 536 41.53 59.51 -23.93
CA ASP A 536 41.71 60.96 -24.05
C ASP A 536 43.05 61.43 -23.48
N ASP A 537 43.53 60.78 -22.41
CA ASP A 537 44.82 61.06 -21.74
C ASP A 537 46.05 60.72 -22.62
N LEU A 538 45.86 60.01 -23.75
CA LEU A 538 46.93 59.63 -24.67
C LEU A 538 47.33 60.79 -25.58
N ILE A 539 48.16 61.71 -25.06
CA ILE A 539 48.43 63.04 -25.67
C ILE A 539 49.09 63.05 -27.06
N TYR A 540 49.75 61.97 -27.50
CA TYR A 540 50.39 61.88 -28.83
C TYR A 540 49.50 61.18 -29.89
N LEU A 541 48.30 60.72 -29.52
CA LEU A 541 47.29 60.23 -30.46
C LEU A 541 46.48 61.38 -31.06
N THR A 542 46.15 61.30 -32.35
CA THR A 542 45.26 62.26 -33.00
C THR A 542 43.81 62.07 -32.55
N ASN A 543 42.95 63.06 -32.78
CA ASN A 543 41.50 62.93 -32.53
C ASN A 543 40.87 61.78 -33.34
N GLU A 544 41.42 61.43 -34.50
CA GLU A 544 41.00 60.27 -35.29
C GLU A 544 41.43 58.94 -34.65
N ASP A 545 42.70 58.82 -34.23
CA ASP A 545 43.19 57.65 -33.48
C ASP A 545 42.34 57.41 -32.22
N LYS A 546 42.11 58.48 -31.42
CA LYS A 546 41.31 58.44 -30.20
C LYS A 546 39.87 58.00 -30.48
N SER A 547 39.26 58.54 -31.53
CA SER A 547 37.90 58.14 -31.96
C SER A 547 37.84 56.67 -32.36
N LYS A 548 38.86 56.16 -33.08
CA LYS A 548 38.98 54.76 -33.48
C LYS A 548 39.14 53.83 -32.27
N PHE A 549 40.04 54.14 -31.34
CA PHE A 549 40.22 53.33 -30.13
C PHE A 549 39.01 53.38 -29.18
N LYS A 550 38.35 54.52 -29.05
CA LYS A 550 37.06 54.62 -28.36
C LYS A 550 35.99 53.74 -29.00
N LYS A 551 35.91 53.69 -30.34
CA LYS A 551 35.00 52.78 -31.03
C LYS A 551 35.34 51.30 -30.79
N ASP A 552 36.61 50.91 -30.92
CA ASP A 552 37.08 49.55 -30.63
C ASP A 552 36.74 49.11 -29.18
N ILE A 553 36.75 50.05 -28.22
CA ILE A 553 36.32 49.83 -26.83
C ILE A 553 34.78 49.69 -26.74
N GLN A 554 34.02 50.54 -27.42
CA GLN A 554 32.56 50.54 -27.35
C GLN A 554 31.91 49.32 -28.03
N ASP A 555 32.49 48.86 -29.14
CA ASP A 555 32.08 47.64 -29.86
C ASP A 555 32.52 46.34 -29.13
N ALA A 556 33.31 46.44 -28.06
CA ALA A 556 33.83 45.29 -27.31
C ALA A 556 32.75 44.57 -26.49
N LYS A 557 32.74 43.23 -26.60
CA LYS A 557 31.77 42.34 -25.91
C LYS A 557 32.30 41.70 -24.62
N ILE A 558 33.59 41.84 -24.33
CA ILE A 558 34.25 41.30 -23.14
C ILE A 558 35.34 42.27 -22.65
N MET A 559 35.64 42.22 -21.34
CA MET A 559 36.58 43.13 -20.70
C MET A 559 38.00 43.08 -21.29
N ASP A 560 38.45 41.91 -21.74
CA ASP A 560 39.82 41.77 -22.27
C ASP A 560 39.97 42.34 -23.69
N ALA A 561 38.86 42.46 -24.44
CA ALA A 561 38.85 43.20 -25.70
C ALA A 561 38.97 44.73 -25.45
N ILE A 562 38.30 45.26 -24.41
CA ILE A 562 38.47 46.65 -23.96
C ILE A 562 39.93 46.94 -23.59
N LYS A 563 40.52 46.10 -22.73
CA LYS A 563 41.93 46.21 -22.32
C LYS A 563 42.88 46.14 -23.51
N SER A 564 42.61 45.25 -24.48
CA SER A 564 43.44 45.07 -25.68
C SER A 564 43.32 46.24 -26.67
N ALA A 565 42.14 46.88 -26.76
CA ALA A 565 41.96 48.10 -27.54
C ALA A 565 42.72 49.28 -26.92
N TYR A 566 42.60 49.47 -25.60
CA TYR A 566 43.36 50.48 -24.88
C TYR A 566 44.88 50.27 -24.97
N LYS A 567 45.37 49.02 -24.81
CA LYS A 567 46.80 48.69 -24.91
C LYS A 567 47.39 49.04 -26.28
N ARG A 568 46.69 48.73 -27.38
CA ARG A 568 47.08 49.18 -28.73
C ARG A 568 47.15 50.71 -28.84
N GLY A 569 46.23 51.42 -28.19
CA GLY A 569 46.27 52.88 -28.08
C GLY A 569 47.54 53.38 -27.40
N VAL A 570 47.90 52.82 -26.24
CA VAL A 570 49.13 53.14 -25.50
C VAL A 570 50.39 52.85 -26.34
N GLU A 571 50.42 51.72 -27.05
CA GLU A 571 51.55 51.32 -27.91
C GLU A 571 51.76 52.29 -29.08
N ILE A 572 50.70 52.74 -29.75
CA ILE A 572 50.80 53.78 -30.80
C ILE A 572 51.14 55.14 -30.19
N ASN A 573 50.60 55.49 -29.02
CA ASN A 573 50.91 56.74 -28.31
C ASN A 573 52.42 56.83 -27.99
N LEU A 574 53.02 55.75 -27.50
CA LEU A 574 54.46 55.64 -27.26
C LEU A 574 55.27 55.74 -28.56
N SER A 575 54.83 55.07 -29.63
CA SER A 575 55.49 55.13 -30.95
C SER A 575 55.51 56.56 -31.51
N LYS A 576 54.40 57.30 -31.40
CA LYS A 576 54.32 58.71 -31.82
C LYS A 576 55.13 59.65 -30.92
N ALA A 577 55.16 59.40 -29.61
CA ALA A 577 56.02 60.14 -28.69
C ALA A 577 57.51 59.98 -29.04
N LYS A 578 57.95 58.76 -29.35
CA LYS A 578 59.32 58.49 -29.83
C LYS A 578 59.62 59.20 -31.15
N ALA A 579 58.72 59.15 -32.13
CA ALA A 579 58.91 59.82 -33.41
C ALA A 579 59.12 61.34 -33.25
N ALA A 580 58.28 62.01 -32.45
CA ALA A 580 58.41 63.44 -32.17
C ALA A 580 59.67 63.79 -31.35
N ALA A 581 60.15 62.88 -30.50
CA ALA A 581 61.39 63.05 -29.75
C ALA A 581 62.65 62.87 -30.61
N LEU A 582 62.65 61.87 -31.50
CA LEU A 582 63.69 61.69 -32.52
C LEU A 582 63.76 62.92 -33.43
N GLU A 583 62.63 63.42 -33.93
CA GLU A 583 62.55 64.65 -34.72
C GLU A 583 63.19 65.83 -33.99
N LYS A 584 62.82 66.10 -32.74
CA LYS A 584 63.43 67.15 -31.91
C LYS A 584 64.94 67.01 -31.81
N VAL A 585 65.44 65.82 -31.46
CA VAL A 585 66.87 65.58 -31.24
C VAL A 585 67.67 65.66 -32.53
N THR A 586 67.15 65.16 -33.66
CA THR A 586 67.82 65.28 -34.98
C THR A 586 67.93 66.71 -35.49
N ASN A 587 67.21 67.67 -34.91
CA ASN A 587 67.32 69.10 -35.22
C ASN A 587 68.29 69.87 -34.30
N LEU A 588 68.92 69.21 -33.32
CA LEU A 588 69.96 69.80 -32.45
C LEU A 588 71.30 69.81 -33.19
N LYS A 589 71.85 71.01 -33.44
CA LYS A 589 72.98 71.24 -34.35
C LYS A 589 74.37 71.13 -33.72
N GLU A 590 74.45 71.17 -32.39
CA GLU A 590 75.71 71.24 -31.63
C GLU A 590 76.08 69.91 -30.93
N LEU A 591 75.30 68.85 -31.19
CA LEU A 591 75.65 67.48 -30.80
C LEU A 591 76.70 66.90 -31.74
N SER A 592 77.57 66.04 -31.23
CA SER A 592 78.42 65.20 -32.09
C SER A 592 77.63 64.02 -32.65
N GLU A 593 78.14 63.42 -33.72
CA GLU A 593 77.54 62.25 -34.38
C GLU A 593 77.26 61.10 -33.39
N SER A 594 78.24 60.78 -32.53
CA SER A 594 78.10 59.73 -31.50
C SER A 594 77.07 60.06 -30.40
N GLU A 595 76.89 61.34 -30.05
CA GLU A 595 75.86 61.76 -29.10
C GLU A 595 74.46 61.73 -29.71
N LEU A 596 74.34 62.08 -30.99
CA LEU A 596 73.11 61.96 -31.76
C LEU A 596 72.70 60.48 -31.93
N GLU A 597 73.65 59.59 -32.27
CA GLU A 597 73.41 58.14 -32.28
C GLU A 597 72.97 57.60 -30.91
N SER A 598 73.66 58.00 -29.84
CA SER A 598 73.33 57.60 -28.47
C SER A 598 71.90 58.02 -28.08
N ALA A 599 71.54 59.27 -28.39
CA ALA A 599 70.20 59.81 -28.13
C ALA A 599 69.12 59.07 -28.93
N ILE A 600 69.41 58.72 -30.19
CA ILE A 600 68.50 57.97 -31.06
C ILE A 600 68.26 56.55 -30.51
N GLU A 601 69.31 55.83 -30.08
CA GLU A 601 69.16 54.49 -29.51
C GLU A 601 68.49 54.50 -28.12
N GLU A 602 68.76 55.48 -27.27
CA GLU A 602 68.03 55.64 -26.01
C GLU A 602 66.53 55.86 -26.25
N ILE A 603 66.15 56.78 -27.14
CA ILE A 603 64.72 57.03 -27.47
C ILE A 603 64.08 55.79 -28.12
N LYS A 604 64.80 55.02 -28.93
CA LYS A 604 64.33 53.73 -29.45
C LYS A 604 64.11 52.69 -28.33
N ALA A 605 64.99 52.63 -27.33
CA ALA A 605 64.95 51.63 -26.25
C ALA A 605 63.84 51.85 -25.20
N VAL A 606 63.46 53.11 -24.96
CA VAL A 606 62.43 53.55 -23.98
C VAL A 606 61.17 52.67 -23.97
N ARG A 607 60.56 52.46 -22.79
CA ARG A 607 59.29 51.73 -22.63
C ARG A 607 58.16 52.56 -22.04
N ASP A 608 58.45 53.68 -21.39
CA ASP A 608 57.44 54.60 -20.86
C ASP A 608 57.65 56.02 -21.43
N ILE A 609 56.56 56.73 -21.72
CA ILE A 609 56.61 58.09 -22.30
C ILE A 609 57.30 59.09 -21.35
N SER A 610 57.23 58.85 -20.03
CA SER A 610 57.92 59.68 -19.02
C SER A 610 59.45 59.68 -19.16
N GLU A 611 60.04 58.58 -19.68
CA GLU A 611 61.49 58.47 -19.92
C GLU A 611 61.94 59.39 -21.07
N ILE A 612 61.08 59.62 -22.07
CA ILE A 612 61.39 60.37 -23.29
C ILE A 612 61.76 61.83 -22.97
N THR A 613 60.98 62.48 -22.10
CA THR A 613 61.17 63.89 -21.75
C THR A 613 62.57 64.14 -21.20
N ALA A 614 63.01 63.32 -20.24
CA ALA A 614 64.32 63.46 -19.61
C ALA A 614 65.50 63.25 -20.58
N ILE A 615 65.35 62.35 -21.57
CA ILE A 615 66.37 62.15 -22.61
C ILE A 615 66.44 63.36 -23.53
N VAL A 616 65.29 63.86 -24.02
CA VAL A 616 65.24 65.04 -24.89
C VAL A 616 65.80 66.27 -24.18
N GLU A 617 65.38 66.55 -22.95
CA GLU A 617 65.86 67.69 -22.15
C GLU A 617 67.38 67.64 -21.93
N ARG A 618 67.93 66.45 -21.65
CA ARG A 618 69.38 66.27 -21.45
C ARG A 618 70.18 66.61 -22.71
N TYR A 619 69.76 66.12 -23.87
CA TYR A 619 70.46 66.43 -25.13
C TYR A 619 70.21 67.88 -25.61
N THR A 620 69.02 68.44 -25.38
CA THR A 620 68.75 69.87 -25.62
C THR A 620 69.69 70.74 -24.78
N LYS A 621 69.88 70.42 -23.49
CA LYS A 621 70.81 71.14 -22.62
C LYS A 621 72.26 71.06 -23.11
N ILE A 622 72.75 69.87 -23.50
CA ILE A 622 74.11 69.71 -24.06
C ILE A 622 74.30 70.55 -25.32
N ASN A 623 73.29 70.61 -26.19
CA ASN A 623 73.30 71.47 -27.37
C ASN A 623 73.37 72.96 -26.98
N GLU A 624 72.50 73.43 -26.07
CA GLU A 624 72.47 74.83 -25.63
C GLU A 624 73.77 75.29 -24.95
N GLU A 625 74.36 74.46 -24.08
CA GLU A 625 75.64 74.76 -23.42
C GLU A 625 76.75 74.94 -24.46
N ARG A 626 76.75 74.12 -25.53
CA ARG A 626 77.71 74.25 -26.63
C ARG A 626 77.47 75.47 -27.52
N SER A 627 76.21 75.78 -27.85
CA SER A 627 75.87 77.01 -28.58
C SER A 627 76.47 78.23 -27.87
N ARG A 628 76.29 78.34 -26.55
CA ARG A 628 76.86 79.42 -25.74
C ARG A 628 78.39 79.45 -25.81
N THR A 629 79.07 78.31 -25.61
CA THR A 629 80.55 78.30 -25.69
C THR A 629 81.13 78.74 -27.04
N LYS A 630 80.39 78.54 -28.15
CA LYS A 630 80.77 79.07 -29.47
C LYS A 630 80.51 80.56 -29.59
N GLU A 631 79.37 81.05 -29.09
CA GLU A 631 79.03 82.48 -29.05
C GLU A 631 80.01 83.26 -28.17
N ASP A 632 80.35 82.75 -26.99
CA ASP A 632 81.34 83.29 -26.06
C ASP A 632 82.75 83.37 -26.68
N LEU A 633 83.16 82.32 -27.43
CA LEU A 633 84.44 82.30 -28.13
C LEU A 633 84.50 83.37 -29.23
N GLU A 634 83.46 83.47 -30.06
CA GLU A 634 83.39 84.47 -31.14
C GLU A 634 83.23 85.90 -30.60
N ALA A 635 82.60 86.09 -29.44
CA ALA A 635 82.60 87.36 -28.72
C ALA A 635 84.00 87.72 -28.20
N ALA A 636 84.71 86.75 -27.60
CA ALA A 636 86.08 86.94 -27.12
C ALA A 636 87.06 87.30 -28.25
N LYS A 637 86.95 86.66 -29.44
CA LYS A 637 87.74 87.03 -30.62
C LYS A 637 87.53 88.49 -31.01
N LYS A 638 86.27 88.91 -31.16
CA LYS A 638 85.92 90.28 -31.56
C LYS A 638 86.40 91.31 -30.53
N ALA A 639 86.27 91.01 -29.24
CA ALA A 639 86.80 91.86 -28.18
C ALA A 639 88.34 92.00 -28.25
N ALA A 640 89.06 90.89 -28.40
CA ALA A 640 90.51 90.88 -28.48
C ALA A 640 91.05 91.58 -29.74
N ILE A 641 90.39 91.41 -30.89
CA ILE A 641 90.71 92.14 -32.13
C ILE A 641 90.61 93.65 -31.90
N VAL A 642 89.50 94.11 -31.32
CA VAL A 642 89.23 95.52 -31.00
C VAL A 642 90.15 96.07 -29.89
N GLU A 643 90.79 95.22 -29.08
CA GLU A 643 91.86 95.63 -28.16
C GLU A 643 93.21 95.77 -28.88
N VAL A 644 93.58 94.80 -29.73
CA VAL A 644 94.85 94.81 -30.49
C VAL A 644 94.90 95.97 -31.50
N GLU A 645 93.79 96.26 -32.19
CA GLU A 645 93.68 97.38 -33.14
C GLU A 645 93.89 98.77 -32.50
N LYS A 646 93.86 98.88 -31.16
CA LYS A 646 94.09 100.14 -30.43
C LYS A 646 95.52 100.33 -29.95
N LEU A 647 96.39 99.32 -30.09
CA LEU A 647 97.77 99.35 -29.61
C LEU A 647 98.62 100.31 -30.46
N SER A 648 98.89 101.49 -29.89
CA SER A 648 99.28 102.69 -30.64
C SER A 648 100.72 102.69 -31.18
N ASN A 649 101.53 101.68 -30.85
CA ASN A 649 102.94 101.56 -31.25
C ASN A 649 103.22 100.29 -32.08
N LEU A 650 102.19 99.54 -32.49
CA LEU A 650 102.32 98.48 -33.49
C LEU A 650 102.24 99.07 -34.91
N SER A 651 102.96 98.48 -35.86
CA SER A 651 102.79 98.73 -37.28
C SER A 651 101.52 98.06 -37.83
N GLN A 652 101.04 98.50 -39.00
CA GLN A 652 99.84 97.95 -39.63
C GLN A 652 99.97 96.45 -39.95
N ASP A 653 101.16 96.00 -40.36
CA ASP A 653 101.42 94.58 -40.63
C ASP A 653 101.46 93.73 -39.35
N GLU A 654 101.98 94.26 -38.24
CA GLU A 654 101.94 93.60 -36.93
C GLU A 654 100.49 93.46 -36.42
N VAL A 655 99.70 94.55 -36.43
CA VAL A 655 98.27 94.51 -36.06
C VAL A 655 97.54 93.47 -36.91
N LYS A 656 97.73 93.49 -38.23
CA LYS A 656 97.12 92.53 -39.14
C LYS A 656 97.48 91.09 -38.80
N GLY A 657 98.76 90.79 -38.57
CA GLY A 657 99.23 89.44 -38.21
C GLY A 657 98.64 88.91 -36.90
N TYR A 658 98.45 89.77 -35.90
CA TYR A 658 97.74 89.40 -34.66
C TYR A 658 96.24 89.20 -34.89
N VAL A 659 95.58 90.04 -35.70
CA VAL A 659 94.16 89.89 -36.03
C VAL A 659 93.88 88.61 -36.84
N GLU A 660 94.74 88.24 -37.79
CA GLU A 660 94.62 86.97 -38.53
C GLU A 660 94.71 85.76 -37.57
N ARG A 661 95.65 85.77 -36.61
CA ARG A 661 95.76 84.74 -35.56
C ARG A 661 94.52 84.70 -34.65
N LEU A 662 93.99 85.85 -34.23
CA LEU A 662 92.80 85.90 -33.37
C LEU A 662 91.54 85.36 -34.05
N ASN A 663 91.36 85.57 -35.36
CA ASN A 663 90.23 85.01 -36.11
C ASN A 663 90.23 83.47 -36.14
N VAL A 664 91.41 82.84 -36.26
CA VAL A 664 91.54 81.38 -36.33
C VAL A 664 91.69 80.70 -34.96
N ALA A 665 91.87 81.45 -33.88
CA ALA A 665 92.06 80.91 -32.54
C ALA A 665 90.91 79.97 -32.10
N GLY A 666 91.26 78.80 -31.58
CA GLY A 666 90.32 77.75 -31.17
C GLY A 666 89.87 77.85 -29.71
N SER A 667 90.46 78.72 -28.89
CA SER A 667 90.10 78.86 -27.48
C SER A 667 90.28 80.27 -26.92
N VAL A 668 89.54 80.57 -25.83
CA VAL A 668 89.67 81.83 -25.07
C VAL A 668 91.07 81.99 -24.44
N ASN A 669 91.76 80.89 -24.13
CA ASN A 669 93.13 80.94 -23.63
C ASN A 669 94.11 81.40 -24.72
N GLU A 670 94.02 80.79 -25.91
CA GLU A 670 94.81 81.16 -27.08
C GLU A 670 94.59 82.62 -27.50
N ILE A 671 93.33 83.08 -27.49
CA ILE A 671 92.96 84.50 -27.68
C ILE A 671 93.67 85.41 -26.67
N ASN A 672 93.67 85.04 -25.39
CA ASN A 672 94.32 85.81 -24.33
C ASN A 672 95.86 85.81 -24.47
N ASP A 673 96.46 84.71 -24.92
CA ASP A 673 97.91 84.61 -25.10
C ASP A 673 98.39 85.40 -26.34
N ILE A 674 97.68 85.32 -27.47
CA ILE A 674 97.91 86.18 -28.64
C ILE A 674 97.79 87.67 -28.25
N LYS A 675 96.81 88.02 -27.39
CA LYS A 675 96.64 89.39 -26.90
C LYS A 675 97.81 89.86 -26.02
N LYS A 676 98.36 89.00 -25.14
CA LYS A 676 99.55 89.33 -24.33
C LYS A 676 100.78 89.59 -25.20
N GLU A 677 101.00 88.77 -26.23
CA GLU A 677 102.11 88.97 -27.18
C GLU A 677 102.03 90.35 -27.84
N ALA A 678 100.85 90.74 -28.34
CA ALA A 678 100.64 92.04 -28.98
C ALA A 678 100.88 93.22 -28.02
N ILE A 679 100.44 93.10 -26.76
CA ILE A 679 100.67 94.12 -25.72
C ILE A 679 102.17 94.29 -25.42
N HIS A 680 102.89 93.19 -25.17
CA HIS A 680 104.35 93.26 -24.94
C HIS A 680 105.08 93.87 -26.14
N LYS A 681 104.72 93.46 -27.37
CA LYS A 681 105.35 94.00 -28.59
C LYS A 681 105.11 95.50 -28.77
N ASN A 682 103.92 95.99 -28.40
CA ASN A 682 103.60 97.42 -28.35
C ASN A 682 104.44 98.18 -27.30
N GLU A 683 104.73 97.57 -26.14
CA GLU A 683 105.60 98.19 -25.12
C GLU A 683 107.06 98.27 -25.56
N ASP A 684 107.61 97.22 -26.18
CA ASP A 684 109.00 97.23 -26.65
C ASP A 684 109.20 98.23 -27.80
N ASN A 685 108.25 98.34 -28.74
CA ASN A 685 108.27 99.37 -29.79
C ASN A 685 108.28 100.80 -29.20
N LEU A 686 107.56 101.04 -28.09
CA LEU A 686 107.57 102.32 -27.38
C LEU A 686 108.92 102.60 -26.68
N ARG A 687 109.56 101.57 -26.10
CA ARG A 687 110.88 101.69 -25.45
C ARG A 687 111.97 102.11 -26.44
N GLU A 688 111.99 101.53 -27.64
CA GLU A 688 112.96 101.91 -28.68
C GLU A 688 112.76 103.35 -29.16
N LYS A 689 111.50 103.77 -29.37
CA LYS A 689 111.16 105.15 -29.74
C LYS A 689 111.68 106.17 -28.73
N ASN A 690 111.40 105.98 -27.44
CA ASN A 690 111.81 106.90 -26.39
C ASN A 690 113.33 107.03 -26.30
N LYS A 691 114.07 105.92 -26.48
CA LYS A 691 115.54 105.89 -26.51
C LYS A 691 116.12 106.75 -27.64
N ALA A 692 115.50 106.75 -28.82
CA ALA A 692 115.92 107.58 -29.95
C ALA A 692 115.70 109.08 -29.70
N GLU A 693 114.59 109.45 -29.05
CA GLU A 693 114.30 110.86 -28.72
C GLU A 693 115.27 111.42 -27.66
N THR A 694 115.66 110.64 -26.64
CA THR A 694 116.65 111.05 -25.64
C THR A 694 118.04 111.33 -26.26
N LEU A 695 118.49 110.46 -27.18
CA LEU A 695 119.77 110.65 -27.87
C LEU A 695 119.80 111.91 -28.75
N LYS A 696 118.64 112.32 -29.29
CA LYS A 696 118.50 113.55 -30.08
C LYS A 696 118.63 114.81 -29.21
N ALA A 697 118.11 114.80 -27.99
CA ALA A 697 118.14 115.96 -27.09
C ALA A 697 119.59 116.32 -26.68
N ALA A 698 120.39 115.34 -26.26
CA ALA A 698 121.77 115.56 -25.81
C ALA A 698 122.68 116.14 -26.91
N ARG A 699 122.46 115.78 -28.18
CA ARG A 699 123.20 116.38 -29.32
C ARG A 699 122.98 117.89 -29.43
N GLU A 700 121.75 118.37 -29.34
CA GLU A 700 121.48 119.80 -29.53
C GLU A 700 121.98 120.67 -28.35
N GLU A 701 122.02 120.12 -27.12
CA GLU A 701 122.68 120.80 -26.00
C GLU A 701 124.20 120.93 -26.22
N LEU A 702 124.90 119.83 -26.53
CA LEU A 702 126.34 119.85 -26.80
C LEU A 702 126.70 120.82 -27.95
N LYS A 703 125.88 120.84 -29.00
CA LYS A 703 126.02 121.74 -30.16
C LYS A 703 125.94 123.21 -29.78
N THR A 704 125.02 123.57 -28.89
CA THR A 704 124.84 124.95 -28.43
C THR A 704 126.06 125.42 -27.63
N LEU A 705 126.60 124.55 -26.77
CA LEU A 705 127.79 124.84 -25.96
C LEU A 705 129.06 124.98 -26.81
N VAL A 706 129.21 124.14 -27.84
CA VAL A 706 130.30 124.20 -28.83
C VAL A 706 130.30 125.54 -29.59
N GLU A 707 129.13 126.06 -29.96
CA GLU A 707 129.03 127.37 -30.62
C GLU A 707 129.23 128.55 -29.66
N GLU A 708 128.75 128.47 -28.41
CA GLU A 708 129.05 129.52 -27.41
C GLU A 708 130.57 129.64 -27.19
N ALA A 709 131.27 128.50 -27.08
CA ALA A 709 132.72 128.42 -26.91
C ALA A 709 133.50 129.20 -27.98
N LYS A 710 133.15 129.00 -29.26
CA LYS A 710 133.83 129.61 -30.42
C LYS A 710 133.82 131.14 -30.41
N THR A 711 132.89 131.76 -29.69
CA THR A 711 132.79 133.24 -29.61
C THR A 711 133.78 133.89 -28.66
N LYS A 712 134.40 133.13 -27.74
CA LYS A 712 135.29 133.66 -26.69
C LYS A 712 136.70 133.87 -27.22
N LYS A 713 137.16 135.12 -27.23
CA LYS A 713 138.54 135.49 -27.61
C LYS A 713 139.46 135.49 -26.38
N LEU A 714 140.51 134.68 -26.43
CA LEU A 714 141.55 134.55 -25.41
C LEU A 714 142.81 135.35 -25.77
N SER A 715 143.56 135.79 -24.76
CA SER A 715 144.83 136.51 -24.94
C SER A 715 145.93 135.57 -25.48
N PRO A 716 146.78 135.99 -26.45
CA PRO A 716 147.67 135.08 -27.18
C PRO A 716 148.66 134.27 -26.33
N ASP A 717 149.22 134.85 -25.27
CA ASP A 717 150.32 134.26 -24.49
C ASP A 717 149.88 133.47 -23.24
N SER A 718 148.61 133.06 -23.17
CA SER A 718 148.05 132.33 -22.01
C SER A 718 148.06 130.80 -22.21
N LYS A 719 148.54 130.06 -21.20
CA LYS A 719 148.49 128.57 -21.18
C LYS A 719 147.07 128.00 -21.20
N LEU A 720 146.06 128.80 -20.85
CA LEU A 720 144.66 128.38 -20.82
C LEU A 720 144.09 128.10 -22.23
N LYS A 721 144.62 128.79 -23.25
CA LYS A 721 144.17 128.68 -24.64
C LYS A 721 144.31 127.27 -25.20
N GLU A 722 145.45 126.61 -25.00
CA GLU A 722 145.70 125.26 -25.50
C GLU A 722 144.74 124.23 -24.88
N LYS A 723 144.42 124.37 -23.59
CA LYS A 723 143.43 123.54 -22.90
C LYS A 723 142.04 123.73 -23.52
N PHE A 724 141.62 124.98 -23.73
CA PHE A 724 140.32 125.32 -24.31
C PHE A 724 140.15 124.78 -25.75
N GLU A 725 141.14 125.00 -26.62
CA GLU A 725 141.10 124.51 -28.01
C GLU A 725 141.06 122.98 -28.10
N ASN A 726 141.78 122.27 -27.22
CA ASN A 726 141.72 120.80 -27.15
C ASN A 726 140.36 120.29 -26.62
N THR A 727 139.80 120.86 -25.56
CA THR A 727 138.48 120.45 -25.04
C THR A 727 137.37 120.74 -26.05
N LEU A 728 137.42 121.87 -26.76
CA LEU A 728 136.48 122.19 -27.83
C LEU A 728 136.51 121.15 -28.95
N LYS A 729 137.70 120.72 -29.36
CA LYS A 729 137.88 119.68 -30.39
C LYS A 729 137.33 118.31 -29.96
N THR A 730 137.45 117.95 -28.69
CA THR A 730 136.82 116.73 -28.13
C THR A 730 135.30 116.83 -28.14
N ALA A 731 134.74 117.99 -27.81
CA ALA A 731 133.30 118.24 -27.87
C ALA A 731 132.73 118.18 -29.29
N GLU A 732 133.44 118.74 -30.28
CA GLU A 732 133.11 118.61 -31.70
C GLU A 732 133.17 117.15 -32.19
N ALA A 733 134.10 116.33 -31.69
CA ALA A 733 134.15 114.91 -32.01
C ALA A 733 132.95 114.15 -31.42
N ALA A 734 132.64 114.35 -30.13
CA ALA A 734 131.52 113.70 -29.46
C ALA A 734 130.16 114.07 -30.07
N LEU A 735 130.00 115.29 -30.59
CA LEU A 735 128.80 115.72 -31.30
C LEU A 735 128.48 114.86 -32.54
N ASN A 736 129.52 114.43 -33.24
CA ASN A 736 129.44 113.56 -34.42
C ASN A 736 129.39 112.07 -34.04
N GLY A 737 129.64 111.72 -32.78
CA GLY A 737 129.48 110.37 -32.23
C GLY A 737 128.02 109.91 -32.13
N GLN A 738 127.82 108.68 -31.67
CA GLN A 738 126.48 108.10 -31.44
C GLN A 738 126.21 107.65 -30.00
N SER A 739 127.18 107.75 -29.09
CA SER A 739 126.97 107.43 -27.68
C SER A 739 126.40 108.63 -26.92
N LEU A 740 125.36 108.39 -26.13
CA LEU A 740 124.82 109.37 -25.18
C LEU A 740 125.84 109.71 -24.09
N ASP A 741 126.63 108.71 -23.66
CA ASP A 741 127.62 108.88 -22.59
C ASP A 741 128.81 109.73 -23.03
N GLU A 742 129.29 109.55 -24.27
CA GLU A 742 130.35 110.37 -24.87
C GLU A 742 129.93 111.85 -24.96
N MET A 743 128.67 112.11 -25.35
CA MET A 743 128.12 113.46 -25.42
C MET A 743 127.98 114.08 -24.03
N ASN A 744 127.45 113.35 -23.05
CA ASN A 744 127.26 113.84 -21.68
C ASN A 744 128.60 114.18 -21.00
N VAL A 745 129.65 113.37 -21.22
CA VAL A 745 131.02 113.67 -20.76
C VAL A 745 131.54 114.96 -21.41
N ALA A 746 131.40 115.09 -22.74
CA ALA A 746 131.84 116.28 -23.47
C ALA A 746 131.10 117.57 -23.07
N ILE A 747 129.79 117.49 -22.79
CA ILE A 747 128.99 118.60 -22.24
C ILE A 747 129.59 119.11 -20.91
N GLY A 748 129.94 118.18 -20.01
CA GLY A 748 130.50 118.51 -18.70
C GLY A 748 131.88 119.16 -18.79
N ASP A 749 132.77 118.60 -19.61
CA ASP A 749 134.12 119.14 -19.78
C ASP A 749 134.13 120.52 -20.45
N LEU A 750 133.33 120.74 -21.49
CA LEU A 750 133.33 122.01 -22.21
C LEU A 750 132.81 123.16 -21.35
N LYS A 751 131.72 122.94 -20.58
CA LYS A 751 131.20 123.91 -19.61
C LYS A 751 132.27 124.34 -18.60
N ARG A 752 132.99 123.36 -18.03
CA ARG A 752 134.04 123.59 -17.03
C ARG A 752 135.14 124.53 -17.52
N VAL A 753 135.66 124.34 -18.73
CA VAL A 753 136.72 125.23 -19.26
C VAL A 753 136.15 126.59 -19.70
N LEU A 754 134.87 126.68 -20.09
CA LEU A 754 134.23 127.97 -20.38
C LEU A 754 134.17 128.92 -19.17
N ASP A 755 134.02 128.38 -17.96
CA ASP A 755 133.96 129.17 -16.74
C ASP A 755 135.34 129.57 -16.21
N GLU A 756 136.38 128.72 -16.39
CA GLU A 756 137.78 129.09 -16.12
C GLU A 756 138.22 130.33 -16.93
N VAL A 757 137.74 130.47 -18.18
CA VAL A 757 138.06 131.59 -19.09
C VAL A 757 137.48 132.94 -18.63
N LYS A 758 136.55 132.98 -17.67
CA LYS A 758 135.80 134.20 -17.29
C LYS A 758 136.45 135.05 -16.18
N GLN A 759 137.56 134.63 -15.56
CA GLN A 759 137.95 135.12 -14.21
C GLN A 759 139.22 136.00 -14.09
N GLU A 760 139.89 136.41 -15.18
CA GLU A 760 141.23 137.03 -15.08
C GLU A 760 141.29 138.56 -14.84
N GLU A 761 140.15 139.28 -14.74
CA GLU A 761 140.12 140.71 -14.36
C GLU A 761 139.83 140.96 -12.86
N LYS A 762 140.91 141.11 -12.08
CA LYS A 762 141.03 141.82 -10.77
C LYS A 762 140.11 141.45 -9.58
N THR A 763 140.79 140.93 -8.55
CA THR A 763 140.70 141.27 -7.09
C THR A 763 139.48 140.87 -6.23
N THR A 764 139.79 140.01 -5.23
CA THR A 764 139.25 139.89 -3.84
C THR A 764 137.85 139.27 -3.54
N PRO A 765 137.74 138.43 -2.46
CA PRO A 765 136.49 137.86 -1.89
C PRO A 765 135.98 138.71 -0.67
N PRO A 766 134.97 138.33 0.15
CA PRO A 766 134.08 137.13 0.19
C PRO A 766 132.59 137.52 -0.10
N GLU A 767 131.45 136.98 0.37
CA GLU A 767 130.97 136.09 1.47
C GLU A 767 129.82 135.16 0.95
N THR A 768 129.58 133.95 1.47
CA THR A 768 128.63 133.59 2.57
C THR A 768 127.37 134.47 2.68
N ASP A 769 126.15 133.93 2.77
CA ASP A 769 125.69 132.99 3.82
C ASP A 769 124.33 132.32 3.47
N GLN A 770 123.97 131.23 4.19
CA GLN A 770 122.61 130.72 4.54
C GLN A 770 121.42 130.70 3.51
N LYS A 771 120.44 129.77 3.56
CA LYS A 771 119.94 128.96 4.68
C LYS A 771 119.16 127.72 4.20
N ASN A 772 119.17 126.66 5.02
CA ASN A 772 118.16 125.59 5.03
C ASN A 772 116.80 126.19 5.50
N PRO A 773 115.62 125.63 5.17
CA PRO A 773 115.21 124.43 5.89
C PRO A 773 114.35 123.40 5.11
N SER A 774 114.34 122.18 5.65
CA SER A 774 113.27 121.18 5.54
C SER A 774 111.94 121.72 6.15
N PRO A 775 110.76 121.10 5.95
CA PRO A 775 110.50 119.80 6.61
C PRO A 775 109.59 118.81 5.87
N THR A 776 109.56 117.58 6.39
CA THR A 776 108.45 116.62 6.26
C THR A 776 107.20 117.12 7.04
N PRO A 777 106.04 116.44 6.91
CA PRO A 777 105.72 115.50 8.00
C PRO A 777 104.94 114.22 7.59
N ASP A 778 105.03 113.23 8.47
CA ASP A 778 104.15 112.06 8.68
C ASP A 778 102.89 112.52 9.51
N PRO A 779 101.97 111.73 10.14
CA PRO A 779 101.82 110.26 10.23
C PRO A 779 100.38 109.61 10.30
N SER A 780 100.33 108.26 10.18
CA SER A 780 99.61 107.26 11.03
C SER A 780 98.06 107.10 11.20
N ILE A 781 97.61 105.80 11.14
CA ILE A 781 96.66 105.05 12.07
C ILE A 781 95.13 105.39 11.97
N PRO A 782 94.10 104.52 12.32
CA PRO A 782 94.03 103.24 13.08
C PRO A 782 93.23 102.05 12.42
N ALA A 783 92.79 101.06 13.23
CA ALA A 783 91.81 99.95 12.96
C ALA A 783 90.38 100.29 13.54
N PRO A 784 89.37 99.41 13.88
CA PRO A 784 89.37 97.95 14.23
C PRO A 784 88.07 97.07 13.95
N HIS A 785 88.10 95.81 14.45
CA HIS A 785 86.99 94.95 14.98
C HIS A 785 86.01 94.10 14.09
N GLU A 786 85.43 93.08 14.77
CA GLU A 786 84.59 91.93 14.36
C GLU A 786 83.33 91.87 15.27
N PRO A 787 82.28 91.04 15.02
CA PRO A 787 82.23 89.71 15.67
C PRO A 787 81.43 88.58 14.94
N GLU A 788 81.81 87.31 15.22
CA GLU A 788 81.05 86.05 15.51
C GLU A 788 79.60 85.81 14.95
N ILE A 789 79.02 84.60 14.80
CA ILE A 789 79.11 83.31 15.54
C ILE A 789 78.80 82.08 14.59
N PRO A 790 78.60 80.81 15.02
CA PRO A 790 79.59 79.70 14.90
C PRO A 790 79.28 78.58 13.86
N LYS A 791 80.23 77.64 13.74
CA LYS A 791 79.97 76.21 13.45
C LYS A 791 80.29 75.35 14.69
N PRO A 792 79.45 74.35 15.03
CA PRO A 792 79.86 73.21 15.86
C PRO A 792 79.63 71.84 15.17
N HIS A 793 80.04 70.77 15.85
CA HIS A 793 80.08 69.39 15.35
C HIS A 793 78.75 68.59 15.49
N GLU A 794 78.72 67.49 14.76
CA GLU A 794 77.97 66.25 14.97
C GLU A 794 77.90 65.77 16.44
N PRO A 795 76.74 65.22 16.88
CA PRO A 795 76.67 64.31 18.02
C PRO A 795 75.91 63.00 17.73
N GLU A 796 76.02 62.04 18.66
CA GLU A 796 75.61 60.64 18.55
C GLU A 796 74.11 60.35 18.81
N VAL A 797 73.73 59.08 18.63
CA VAL A 797 72.39 58.50 18.82
C VAL A 797 71.99 58.33 20.29
N PRO A 798 70.73 58.63 20.65
CA PRO A 798 70.00 57.79 21.61
C PRO A 798 68.58 57.38 21.15
N LYS A 799 68.01 56.37 21.85
CA LYS A 799 66.67 55.78 21.63
C LYS A 799 65.51 56.72 22.01
N PRO A 800 64.27 56.31 21.68
CA PRO A 800 63.30 56.07 22.76
C PRO A 800 62.61 54.68 22.72
N HIS A 801 62.06 54.26 23.86
CA HIS A 801 61.08 53.17 24.03
C HIS A 801 59.72 53.78 24.47
N GLU A 802 58.61 53.21 23.98
CA GLU A 802 57.34 52.80 24.67
C GLU A 802 56.75 53.58 25.88
N PRO A 803 55.45 53.40 26.28
CA PRO A 803 54.35 52.54 25.76
C PRO A 803 52.98 53.30 25.61
N GLU A 804 51.84 52.58 25.79
CA GLU A 804 50.48 53.04 26.18
C GLU A 804 49.56 53.69 25.09
N VAL A 805 48.23 53.48 25.01
CA VAL A 805 47.18 52.74 25.80
C VAL A 805 46.20 51.98 24.85
N GLU A 806 45.34 51.08 25.36
CA GLU A 806 44.36 50.28 24.59
C GLU A 806 42.94 50.90 24.37
N LYS A 807 42.28 50.51 23.25
CA LYS A 807 40.79 50.34 23.03
C LYS A 807 39.93 51.65 23.05
N PRO A 808 38.65 51.68 22.54
CA PRO A 808 37.71 50.58 22.21
C PRO A 808 36.89 50.62 20.86
N TRP A 809 36.58 49.42 20.34
CA TRP A 809 35.38 48.92 19.61
C TRP A 809 34.62 49.69 18.47
N PHE A 810 34.35 48.92 17.38
CA PHE A 810 33.22 48.99 16.41
C PHE A 810 33.06 50.17 15.40
N LYS A 811 33.29 49.89 14.10
CA LYS A 811 32.18 49.76 13.11
C LYS A 811 32.57 49.06 11.78
N GLU A 812 31.59 48.91 10.90
CA GLU A 812 31.49 47.96 9.76
C GLU A 812 32.20 48.38 8.46
N ARG A 813 32.48 47.38 7.59
CA ARG A 813 32.79 47.46 6.14
C ARG A 813 34.13 48.13 5.74
N ASP A 814 34.75 47.82 4.60
CA ASP A 814 34.38 46.91 3.47
C ASP A 814 35.61 46.08 2.99
N GLU A 815 35.45 45.32 1.89
CA GLU A 815 36.49 44.50 1.26
C GLU A 815 37.71 45.31 0.75
N PHE A 816 38.91 44.71 0.67
CA PHE A 816 39.55 44.24 -0.58
C PHE A 816 41.07 43.94 -0.42
N SER A 817 41.62 43.13 -1.34
CA SER A 817 43.07 42.88 -1.61
C SER A 817 43.95 42.03 -0.66
N ARG A 818 44.34 40.85 -1.19
CA ARG A 818 45.74 40.35 -1.41
C ARG A 818 46.70 40.10 -0.22
N ASN A 819 47.66 39.15 -0.28
CA ASN A 819 47.83 37.89 -1.03
C ASN A 819 49.09 37.14 -0.53
N ILE A 820 49.16 35.79 -0.63
CA ILE A 820 50.36 34.89 -0.48
C ILE A 820 51.17 35.05 0.85
N TYR A 821 51.30 34.03 1.71
CA TYR A 821 52.13 32.85 1.45
C TYR A 821 51.93 31.61 2.34
N ARG A 822 52.07 30.42 1.72
CA ARG A 822 52.54 29.10 2.21
C ARG A 822 51.97 28.59 3.54
N TYR A 823 51.38 27.39 3.56
CA TYR A 823 52.13 26.15 3.25
C TYR A 823 51.42 25.16 2.30
N TYR A 824 52.17 24.19 1.78
CA TYR A 824 51.74 23.11 0.86
C TYR A 824 51.21 21.88 1.65
N SER A 825 50.58 20.84 1.09
CA SER A 825 50.62 20.30 -0.29
C SER A 825 49.30 19.62 -0.75
N THR A 826 49.16 19.44 -2.07
CA THR A 826 48.12 18.66 -2.79
C THR A 826 48.55 17.18 -2.99
N PRO A 827 47.74 16.27 -3.59
CA PRO A 827 47.31 16.26 -5.02
C PRO A 827 45.78 16.49 -5.18
N GLN A 828 45.23 17.12 -6.23
CA GLN A 828 45.25 16.88 -7.69
C GLN A 828 44.44 15.64 -8.16
N ASP A 829 43.61 15.70 -9.22
CA ASP A 829 43.13 16.87 -9.99
C ASP A 829 41.75 16.63 -10.67
N SER A 830 41.23 17.68 -11.29
CA SER A 830 39.97 17.79 -12.05
C SER A 830 40.06 17.27 -13.50
N THR A 831 38.97 16.88 -14.16
CA THR A 831 38.16 17.72 -15.08
C THR A 831 37.23 16.79 -15.91
N PRO A 832 36.30 17.29 -16.76
CA PRO A 832 35.41 18.45 -16.63
C PRO A 832 33.91 18.08 -16.82
N VAL A 833 33.00 19.02 -16.55
CA VAL A 833 31.56 18.85 -16.85
C VAL A 833 31.31 18.83 -18.36
N ARG A 834 30.49 17.88 -18.83
CA ARG A 834 29.98 17.84 -20.21
C ARG A 834 28.45 17.75 -20.23
N THR A 835 27.83 18.42 -21.21
CA THR A 835 26.37 18.55 -21.38
C THR A 835 25.63 17.20 -21.42
N VAL A 836 24.66 17.00 -20.52
CA VAL A 836 23.77 15.84 -20.53
C VAL A 836 22.66 15.97 -21.57
N ASN A 837 22.98 15.58 -22.81
CA ASN A 837 21.95 15.17 -23.77
C ASN A 837 21.29 13.87 -23.29
N ALA A 838 19.99 13.71 -23.53
CA ALA A 838 19.23 12.56 -23.05
C ALA A 838 19.64 11.26 -23.78
N VAL A 839 20.25 10.34 -23.04
CA VAL A 839 20.41 8.93 -23.42
C VAL A 839 19.70 8.08 -22.36
N LYS A 840 18.87 7.12 -22.81
CA LYS A 840 18.28 6.11 -21.91
C LYS A 840 19.35 5.07 -21.61
N GLU A 841 19.97 5.12 -20.44
CA GLU A 841 20.79 4.01 -19.96
C GLU A 841 19.91 2.84 -19.49
N ASP A 842 19.87 1.79 -20.32
CA ASP A 842 19.25 0.50 -20.02
C ASP A 842 20.13 -0.26 -19.00
N LYS A 843 19.87 -0.06 -17.69
CA LYS A 843 20.61 -0.71 -16.61
C LYS A 843 20.35 -2.21 -16.56
N ARG A 844 21.08 -2.96 -17.39
CA ARG A 844 21.21 -4.41 -17.30
C ARG A 844 21.90 -4.77 -15.99
N TYR A 845 21.10 -5.24 -15.03
CA TYR A 845 21.60 -5.76 -13.76
C TYR A 845 22.57 -6.93 -14.04
N GLN A 846 23.80 -6.83 -13.54
CA GLN A 846 24.70 -7.98 -13.46
C GLN A 846 24.11 -8.97 -12.45
N SER A 847 24.00 -10.25 -12.83
CA SER A 847 23.44 -11.30 -11.99
C SER A 847 24.43 -11.68 -10.89
N GLN A 848 24.41 -10.93 -9.78
CA GLN A 848 25.25 -11.21 -8.62
C GLN A 848 24.74 -12.47 -7.90
N GLU A 849 25.39 -13.61 -8.15
CA GLU A 849 25.01 -14.88 -7.53
C GLU A 849 25.24 -14.84 -6.01
N TYR A 850 24.16 -14.99 -5.25
CA TYR A 850 24.20 -15.10 -3.80
C TYR A 850 24.57 -16.52 -3.40
N SER A 851 25.76 -16.71 -2.83
CA SER A 851 26.29 -18.05 -2.53
C SER A 851 25.43 -18.83 -1.53
N ASP A 852 24.68 -18.15 -0.65
CA ASP A 852 23.84 -18.75 0.38
C ASP A 852 22.41 -19.09 -0.05
N ILE A 853 22.04 -18.88 -1.32
CA ILE A 853 20.78 -19.38 -1.90
C ILE A 853 20.96 -20.60 -2.82
N ALA A 854 22.21 -21.02 -3.07
CA ALA A 854 22.55 -22.01 -4.10
C ALA A 854 21.75 -23.33 -3.98
N ASN A 855 21.53 -23.79 -2.74
CA ASN A 855 20.77 -25.00 -2.38
C ASN A 855 19.52 -24.68 -1.53
N HIS A 856 19.03 -23.44 -1.53
CA HIS A 856 17.85 -23.06 -0.73
C HIS A 856 16.55 -23.38 -1.47
N TRP A 857 15.54 -23.89 -0.76
CA TRP A 857 14.28 -24.32 -1.37
C TRP A 857 13.54 -23.17 -2.10
N ALA A 858 13.65 -21.93 -1.61
CA ALA A 858 12.99 -20.76 -2.18
C ALA A 858 13.80 -20.09 -3.32
N LYS A 859 14.87 -20.72 -3.84
CA LYS A 859 15.81 -20.13 -4.82
C LYS A 859 15.13 -19.51 -6.04
N GLU A 860 14.14 -20.18 -6.64
CA GLU A 860 13.36 -19.68 -7.79
C GLU A 860 12.67 -18.34 -7.44
N ALA A 861 11.98 -18.30 -6.30
CA ALA A 861 11.25 -17.13 -5.82
C ALA A 861 12.18 -15.98 -5.39
N ILE A 862 13.35 -16.32 -4.84
CA ILE A 862 14.38 -15.35 -4.46
C ILE A 862 14.99 -14.71 -5.71
N ASN A 863 15.36 -15.50 -6.73
CA ASN A 863 15.87 -14.99 -8.01
C ASN A 863 14.85 -14.04 -8.66
N PHE A 864 13.60 -14.46 -8.81
CA PHE A 864 12.51 -13.60 -9.28
C PHE A 864 12.42 -12.27 -8.51
N SER A 865 12.53 -12.33 -7.18
CA SER A 865 12.42 -11.16 -6.32
C SER A 865 13.64 -10.22 -6.39
N LEU A 866 14.81 -10.74 -6.76
CA LEU A 866 16.03 -9.98 -7.00
C LEU A 866 16.04 -9.34 -8.40
N GLU A 867 15.66 -10.11 -9.43
CA GLU A 867 15.51 -9.64 -10.82
C GLU A 867 14.50 -8.48 -10.95
N ASN A 868 13.48 -8.46 -10.09
CA ASN A 868 12.48 -7.39 -10.01
C ASN A 868 12.83 -6.28 -8.99
N GLY A 869 14.02 -6.30 -8.38
CA GLY A 869 14.49 -5.26 -7.45
C GLY A 869 13.68 -5.15 -6.15
N LEU A 870 12.99 -6.21 -5.73
CA LEU A 870 12.05 -6.16 -4.60
C LEU A 870 12.77 -6.03 -3.26
N PHE A 871 13.95 -6.66 -3.15
CA PHE A 871 14.79 -6.71 -1.96
C PHE A 871 15.92 -5.65 -1.93
N ASP A 872 15.90 -4.67 -2.84
CA ASP A 872 16.82 -3.53 -2.84
C ASP A 872 16.84 -2.83 -1.46
N ASP A 873 17.97 -2.24 -1.07
CA ASP A 873 18.24 -1.61 0.25
C ASP A 873 18.11 -2.52 1.49
N ILE A 874 17.46 -3.68 1.38
CA ILE A 874 17.21 -4.68 2.45
C ILE A 874 18.35 -5.70 2.49
N VAL A 875 18.73 -6.23 1.32
CA VAL A 875 19.89 -7.11 1.14
C VAL A 875 21.15 -6.24 0.96
N LYS A 876 22.25 -6.62 1.62
CA LYS A 876 23.51 -5.86 1.63
C LYS A 876 24.69 -6.81 1.56
N GLY A 877 25.65 -6.52 0.67
CA GLY A 877 26.79 -7.40 0.40
C GLY A 877 26.43 -8.57 -0.53
N ASN A 878 27.19 -9.66 -0.44
CA ASN A 878 27.11 -10.82 -1.34
C ASN A 878 26.31 -12.01 -0.78
N ARG A 879 25.44 -11.77 0.21
CA ARG A 879 24.60 -12.80 0.86
C ARG A 879 23.15 -12.33 0.96
N PHE A 880 22.22 -13.22 0.65
CA PHE A 880 20.78 -12.93 0.71
C PHE A 880 20.20 -13.22 2.10
N GLU A 881 20.85 -14.11 2.87
CA GLU A 881 20.40 -14.56 4.19
C GLU A 881 18.95 -15.11 4.19
N PRO A 882 18.61 -16.12 3.36
CA PRO A 882 17.23 -16.51 3.11
C PRO A 882 16.45 -16.94 4.36
N ASN A 883 17.12 -17.45 5.39
CA ASN A 883 16.49 -17.86 6.65
C ASN A 883 16.39 -16.73 7.70
N ARG A 884 16.94 -15.53 7.44
CA ARG A 884 16.86 -14.39 8.36
C ARG A 884 15.39 -13.92 8.45
N PRO A 885 14.81 -13.73 9.66
CA PRO A 885 13.48 -13.14 9.81
C PRO A 885 13.36 -11.79 9.11
N MET A 886 12.14 -11.38 8.74
CA MET A 886 11.84 -10.06 8.19
C MET A 886 11.02 -9.21 9.15
N THR A 887 11.31 -7.92 9.16
CA THR A 887 10.56 -6.91 9.89
C THR A 887 9.30 -6.48 9.12
N ARG A 888 8.34 -5.91 9.84
CA ARG A 888 7.10 -5.35 9.26
C ARG A 888 7.39 -4.26 8.23
N ALA A 889 8.42 -3.44 8.44
CA ALA A 889 8.86 -2.44 7.49
C ALA A 889 9.46 -3.03 6.21
N GLU A 890 10.34 -4.03 6.32
CA GLU A 890 10.93 -4.72 5.16
C GLU A 890 9.86 -5.43 4.32
N PHE A 891 8.88 -6.09 4.94
CA PHE A 891 7.77 -6.73 4.21
C PHE A 891 6.94 -5.72 3.41
N ILE A 892 6.58 -4.58 4.01
CA ILE A 892 5.82 -3.53 3.32
C ILE A 892 6.67 -2.86 2.22
N ALA A 893 7.98 -2.73 2.39
CA ALA A 893 8.87 -2.27 1.34
C ALA A 893 8.92 -3.24 0.14
N VAL A 894 9.03 -4.55 0.38
CA VAL A 894 8.97 -5.58 -0.68
C VAL A 894 7.63 -5.53 -1.42
N LEU A 895 6.50 -5.49 -0.69
CA LEU A 895 5.16 -5.43 -1.31
C LEU A 895 4.94 -4.11 -2.09
N GLY A 896 5.46 -2.99 -1.58
CA GLY A 896 5.42 -1.69 -2.26
C GLY A 896 6.30 -1.61 -3.50
N ARG A 897 7.44 -2.32 -3.54
CA ARG A 897 8.24 -2.48 -4.77
C ARG A 897 7.59 -3.40 -5.78
N PHE A 898 6.95 -4.48 -5.34
CA PHE A 898 6.19 -5.38 -6.21
C PHE A 898 5.04 -4.66 -6.93
N GLU A 899 4.40 -3.71 -6.25
CA GLU A 899 3.38 -2.81 -6.81
C GLU A 899 3.94 -1.50 -7.41
N LYS A 900 5.27 -1.42 -7.60
CA LYS A 900 5.99 -0.34 -8.31
C LYS A 900 5.65 1.07 -7.79
N VAL A 901 5.42 1.18 -6.47
CA VAL A 901 5.01 2.41 -5.79
C VAL A 901 6.10 3.47 -5.90
N ASN A 902 5.82 4.52 -6.67
CA ASN A 902 6.72 5.64 -6.97
C ASN A 902 6.32 6.97 -6.30
N LYS A 903 5.09 7.07 -5.78
CA LYS A 903 4.57 8.27 -5.10
C LYS A 903 5.29 8.49 -3.75
N LEU A 904 5.92 9.65 -3.59
CA LEU A 904 6.40 10.11 -2.28
C LEU A 904 5.26 10.80 -1.53
N THR A 905 4.75 10.15 -0.49
CA THR A 905 3.84 10.75 0.50
C THR A 905 4.65 11.37 1.63
N ALA A 906 4.74 12.71 1.61
CA ALA A 906 5.66 13.50 2.44
C ALA A 906 5.29 13.58 3.93
N ASP A 907 4.08 13.17 4.30
CA ASP A 907 3.53 13.34 5.65
C ASP A 907 3.95 12.18 6.57
N LYS A 908 4.42 12.45 7.79
CA LYS A 908 4.81 11.41 8.76
C LYS A 908 3.59 10.85 9.49
N ILE A 909 3.04 9.74 9.01
CA ILE A 909 1.75 9.19 9.51
C ILE A 909 1.90 8.41 10.83
N PHE A 910 3.06 7.79 11.08
CA PHE A 910 3.37 7.08 12.34
C PHE A 910 4.58 7.72 13.04
N GLN A 911 4.55 7.80 14.37
CA GLN A 911 5.55 8.51 15.17
C GLN A 911 6.91 7.80 15.21
N ASP A 912 6.90 6.47 15.14
CA ASP A 912 8.07 5.58 15.20
C ASP A 912 8.75 5.33 13.84
N ILE A 913 8.30 6.01 12.77
CA ILE A 913 8.92 5.98 11.44
C ILE A 913 9.80 7.22 11.24
N ASP A 914 11.05 7.03 10.83
CA ASP A 914 11.85 8.09 10.21
C ASP A 914 11.37 8.28 8.76
N ILE A 915 11.03 9.50 8.38
CA ILE A 915 10.56 9.85 7.03
C ILE A 915 11.62 9.61 5.95
N ASN A 916 12.90 9.57 6.33
CA ASN A 916 14.03 9.32 5.43
C ASN A 916 14.38 7.84 5.29
N ALA A 917 13.76 6.95 6.06
CA ALA A 917 14.02 5.51 5.95
C ALA A 917 13.53 4.97 4.60
N TYR A 918 14.28 4.06 3.98
CA TYR A 918 13.96 3.50 2.65
C TYR A 918 12.53 2.90 2.55
N TYR A 919 12.00 2.42 3.68
CA TYR A 919 10.65 1.86 3.80
C TYR A 919 9.53 2.90 4.00
N ALA A 920 9.85 4.14 4.40
CA ALA A 920 8.87 5.12 4.90
C ALA A 920 7.75 5.41 3.88
N LYS A 921 8.12 5.69 2.62
CA LYS A 921 7.17 5.92 1.52
C LYS A 921 6.23 4.73 1.29
N TYR A 922 6.72 3.49 1.46
CA TYR A 922 5.91 2.28 1.29
C TYR A 922 4.96 2.05 2.47
N VAL A 923 5.38 2.36 3.71
CA VAL A 923 4.49 2.28 4.88
C VAL A 923 3.43 3.39 4.86
N ASN A 924 3.81 4.61 4.45
CA ASN A 924 2.85 5.70 4.24
C ASN A 924 1.82 5.35 3.16
N TRP A 925 2.26 4.82 2.00
CA TRP A 925 1.36 4.29 0.97
C TRP A 925 0.43 3.21 1.54
N ALA A 926 0.98 2.16 2.17
CA ALA A 926 0.20 1.05 2.72
C ALA A 926 -0.82 1.49 3.78
N LYS A 927 -0.60 2.64 4.43
CA LYS A 927 -1.53 3.28 5.36
C LYS A 927 -2.59 4.12 4.64
N GLU A 928 -2.20 4.89 3.61
CA GLU A 928 -3.10 5.66 2.72
C GLU A 928 -4.15 4.74 2.07
N ILE A 929 -3.73 3.59 1.52
CA ILE A 929 -4.62 2.59 0.91
C ILE A 929 -5.16 1.53 1.89
N GLY A 930 -4.98 1.73 3.21
CA GLY A 930 -5.63 0.91 4.24
C GLY A 930 -5.17 -0.55 4.39
N LEU A 931 -4.01 -0.93 3.83
CA LEU A 931 -3.40 -2.27 4.04
C LEU A 931 -2.90 -2.44 5.48
N VAL A 932 -2.35 -1.37 6.07
CA VAL A 932 -1.84 -1.35 7.45
C VAL A 932 -2.52 -0.24 8.26
N TYR A 933 -2.89 -0.56 9.50
CA TYR A 933 -3.47 0.43 10.42
C TYR A 933 -2.48 0.93 11.48
N GLY A 934 -1.44 0.14 11.79
CA GLY A 934 -0.47 0.36 12.86
C GLY A 934 -0.31 -0.89 13.72
N MET A 935 0.46 -0.79 14.81
CA MET A 935 0.23 -1.58 16.03
C MET A 935 -0.82 -0.89 16.91
N ASP A 936 -0.83 0.45 16.89
CA ASP A 936 -1.83 1.31 17.50
C ASP A 936 -2.11 2.52 16.58
N ALA A 937 -2.78 3.56 17.09
CA ALA A 937 -3.14 4.74 16.30
C ALA A 937 -1.94 5.65 15.91
N LYS A 938 -0.79 5.50 16.57
CA LYS A 938 0.42 6.33 16.43
C LYS A 938 1.66 5.54 15.99
N ASN A 939 1.77 4.26 16.33
CA ASN A 939 2.97 3.45 16.09
C ASN A 939 2.73 2.34 15.05
N PHE A 940 3.74 2.06 14.22
CA PHE A 940 3.73 0.97 13.23
C PHE A 940 4.54 -0.27 13.67
N ALA A 941 5.49 -0.08 14.58
CA ALA A 941 6.57 -1.00 14.96
C ALA A 941 7.40 -1.46 13.75
N PRO A 942 8.12 -0.56 13.04
CA PRO A 942 8.81 -0.88 11.79
C PRO A 942 9.83 -2.01 11.94
N ASN A 943 10.61 -1.99 13.03
CA ASN A 943 11.69 -2.95 13.29
C ASN A 943 11.23 -4.26 13.97
N LYS A 944 9.93 -4.41 14.28
CA LYS A 944 9.39 -5.66 14.83
C LYS A 944 9.30 -6.71 13.71
N GLU A 945 9.73 -7.94 13.99
CA GLU A 945 9.53 -9.09 13.10
C GLU A 945 8.04 -9.31 12.79
N ILE A 946 7.72 -9.62 11.53
CA ILE A 946 6.35 -9.86 11.10
C ILE A 946 5.94 -11.32 11.30
N SER A 947 4.86 -11.54 12.03
CA SER A 947 4.29 -12.88 12.23
C SER A 947 3.41 -13.29 11.04
N ARG A 948 3.22 -14.61 10.86
CA ARG A 948 2.39 -15.18 9.79
C ARG A 948 0.93 -14.72 9.87
N GLU A 949 0.38 -14.56 11.08
CA GLU A 949 -0.96 -14.01 11.32
C GLU A 949 -1.09 -12.51 10.97
N GLU A 950 -0.08 -11.68 11.28
CA GLU A 950 -0.06 -10.27 10.87
C GLU A 950 0.02 -10.12 9.35
N MET A 951 0.97 -10.83 8.72
CA MET A 951 1.17 -10.87 7.27
C MET A 951 -0.10 -11.29 6.54
N ALA A 952 -0.78 -12.34 7.01
CA ALA A 952 -2.03 -12.81 6.41
C ALA A 952 -3.10 -11.71 6.37
N THR A 953 -3.29 -10.93 7.45
CA THR A 953 -4.30 -9.85 7.41
C THR A 953 -3.94 -8.70 6.47
N ILE A 954 -2.65 -8.40 6.29
CA ILE A 954 -2.19 -7.38 5.35
C ILE A 954 -2.45 -7.88 3.91
N LEU A 955 -2.08 -9.11 3.60
CA LEU A 955 -2.33 -9.72 2.29
C LEU A 955 -3.82 -9.94 2.00
N TYR A 956 -4.65 -10.15 3.02
CA TYR A 956 -6.10 -10.23 2.84
C TYR A 956 -6.69 -8.86 2.50
N ARG A 957 -6.30 -7.76 3.18
CA ARG A 957 -6.70 -6.40 2.74
C ARG A 957 -6.20 -6.11 1.32
N TYR A 958 -5.01 -6.57 0.98
CA TYR A 958 -4.44 -6.45 -0.37
C TYR A 958 -5.25 -7.21 -1.43
N LYS A 959 -5.64 -8.47 -1.16
CA LYS A 959 -6.58 -9.28 -1.98
C LYS A 959 -7.87 -8.50 -2.27
N GLN A 960 -8.50 -7.98 -1.22
CA GLN A 960 -9.78 -7.25 -1.35
C GLN A 960 -9.62 -5.94 -2.14
N MET A 961 -8.55 -5.16 -1.89
CA MET A 961 -8.26 -3.95 -2.66
C MET A 961 -8.05 -4.25 -4.16
N LYS A 962 -7.28 -5.30 -4.46
CA LYS A 962 -7.01 -5.73 -5.84
C LYS A 962 -8.16 -6.52 -6.48
N LYS A 963 -9.24 -6.79 -5.74
CA LYS A 963 -10.40 -7.60 -6.15
C LYS A 963 -10.00 -8.97 -6.72
N ILE A 964 -8.96 -9.60 -6.15
CA ILE A 964 -8.49 -10.90 -6.62
C ILE A 964 -9.43 -11.98 -6.08
N ASN A 965 -10.36 -12.40 -6.93
CA ASN A 965 -11.23 -13.53 -6.67
C ASN A 965 -10.45 -14.83 -6.93
N PHE A 966 -10.74 -15.85 -6.12
CA PHE A 966 -10.14 -17.18 -6.23
C PHE A 966 -11.20 -18.24 -5.96
N ASP A 967 -11.42 -19.09 -6.96
CA ASP A 967 -12.25 -20.27 -6.83
C ASP A 967 -11.34 -21.45 -6.47
N GLY A 968 -11.39 -21.85 -5.21
CA GLY A 968 -10.55 -22.90 -4.64
C GLY A 968 -11.02 -23.27 -3.23
N GLU A 969 -10.77 -24.51 -2.82
CA GLU A 969 -11.14 -24.99 -1.49
C GLU A 969 -10.17 -24.42 -0.43
N ALA A 970 -10.71 -24.08 0.75
CA ALA A 970 -9.89 -23.58 1.84
C ALA A 970 -9.15 -24.75 2.50
N LYS A 971 -7.80 -24.75 2.40
CA LYS A 971 -6.98 -25.66 3.20
C LYS A 971 -7.11 -25.27 4.67
N GLU A 972 -7.62 -26.20 5.49
CA GLU A 972 -7.56 -26.13 6.95
C GLU A 972 -6.17 -26.54 7.45
N PHE A 973 -5.74 -25.95 8.56
CA PHE A 973 -4.45 -26.23 9.20
C PHE A 973 -4.64 -26.98 10.53
N LYS A 974 -3.66 -27.80 10.91
CA LYS A 974 -3.73 -28.62 12.14
C LYS A 974 -3.79 -27.79 13.45
N ASP A 975 -3.47 -26.50 13.36
CA ASP A 975 -3.50 -25.50 14.43
C ASP A 975 -4.52 -24.38 14.18
N GLN A 976 -5.56 -24.61 13.36
CA GLN A 976 -6.62 -23.63 13.06
C GLN A 976 -7.31 -23.07 14.32
N ASP A 977 -7.32 -23.84 15.40
CA ASP A 977 -7.81 -23.47 16.74
C ASP A 977 -6.95 -22.42 17.45
N LYS A 978 -5.64 -22.40 17.16
CA LYS A 978 -4.65 -21.48 17.73
C LYS A 978 -4.50 -20.20 16.91
N ILE A 979 -5.04 -20.16 15.69
CA ILE A 979 -5.09 -18.94 14.86
C ILE A 979 -6.15 -18.00 15.43
N PRO A 980 -5.78 -16.80 15.92
CA PRO A 980 -6.72 -15.92 16.59
C PRO A 980 -7.83 -15.46 15.64
N GLN A 981 -9.04 -15.26 16.17
CA GLN A 981 -10.26 -15.00 15.39
C GLN A 981 -10.11 -13.85 14.38
N TRP A 982 -9.33 -12.81 14.72
CA TRP A 982 -9.07 -11.65 13.85
C TRP A 982 -8.20 -11.96 12.62
N ALA A 983 -7.45 -13.06 12.63
CA ALA A 983 -6.63 -13.55 11.52
C ALA A 983 -7.27 -14.75 10.79
N ASN A 984 -8.16 -15.50 11.46
CA ASN A 984 -8.67 -16.80 10.98
C ASN A 984 -9.30 -16.73 9.58
N GLU A 985 -10.11 -15.70 9.31
CA GLU A 985 -10.64 -15.44 7.96
C GLU A 985 -9.56 -15.10 6.94
N ALA A 986 -8.61 -14.23 7.28
CA ALA A 986 -7.53 -13.85 6.37
C ALA A 986 -6.67 -15.06 5.98
N VAL A 987 -6.42 -15.99 6.91
CA VAL A 987 -5.72 -17.25 6.63
C VAL A 987 -6.54 -18.15 5.71
N ARG A 988 -7.82 -18.38 6.04
CA ARG A 988 -8.76 -19.18 5.23
C ARG A 988 -8.88 -18.66 3.79
N GLU A 989 -8.94 -17.34 3.61
CA GLU A 989 -9.08 -16.69 2.30
C GLU A 989 -7.79 -16.62 1.48
N LEU A 990 -6.62 -16.79 2.11
CA LEU A 990 -5.31 -16.87 1.45
C LEU A 990 -4.80 -18.30 1.26
N SER A 991 -5.43 -19.30 1.89
CA SER A 991 -5.16 -20.72 1.62
C SER A 991 -5.92 -21.20 0.38
N LYS A 992 -7.18 -20.76 0.19
CA LYS A 992 -7.96 -20.93 -1.07
C LYS A 992 -7.18 -20.50 -2.31
N SER A 993 -6.45 -19.40 -2.20
CA SER A 993 -5.71 -18.78 -3.30
C SER A 993 -4.31 -19.35 -3.50
N GLN A 994 -3.90 -20.37 -2.72
CA GLN A 994 -2.53 -20.92 -2.70
C GLN A 994 -1.41 -19.90 -2.38
N ILE A 995 -1.76 -18.69 -1.93
CA ILE A 995 -0.79 -17.67 -1.50
C ILE A 995 -0.09 -18.14 -0.21
N ILE A 996 -0.82 -18.77 0.72
CA ILE A 996 -0.24 -19.38 1.92
C ILE A 996 -0.60 -20.87 1.99
N LEU A 997 0.42 -21.72 1.82
CA LEU A 997 0.29 -23.19 1.80
C LEU A 997 0.45 -23.85 3.18
N GLY A 998 0.83 -23.09 4.22
CA GLY A 998 1.16 -23.60 5.55
C GLY A 998 2.65 -23.86 5.74
N MET A 999 2.96 -24.90 6.50
CA MET A 999 4.28 -25.52 6.71
C MET A 999 4.16 -27.03 6.46
N ASP A 1000 5.29 -27.73 6.26
CA ASP A 1000 5.32 -29.17 5.90
C ASP A 1000 4.76 -30.08 7.00
N ASP A 1001 4.78 -29.62 8.25
CA ASP A 1001 4.14 -30.30 9.40
C ASP A 1001 2.59 -30.27 9.35
N GLY A 1002 2.00 -29.48 8.45
CA GLY A 1002 0.56 -29.26 8.31
C GLY A 1002 -0.02 -28.13 9.17
N ASN A 1003 0.82 -27.37 9.87
CA ASN A 1003 0.41 -26.20 10.67
C ASN A 1003 0.52 -24.90 9.86
N PHE A 1004 -0.21 -23.88 10.27
CA PHE A 1004 -0.05 -22.49 9.84
C PHE A 1004 1.07 -21.79 10.64
N ASN A 1005 1.22 -22.13 11.93
CA ASN A 1005 2.17 -21.55 12.88
C ASN A 1005 2.07 -20.01 12.98
N GLY A 1006 0.87 -19.49 13.25
CA GLY A 1006 0.52 -18.07 13.07
C GLY A 1006 1.43 -17.05 13.75
N LYS A 1007 1.91 -17.34 14.97
CA LYS A 1007 2.80 -16.44 15.73
C LYS A 1007 4.27 -16.49 15.30
N LYS A 1008 4.67 -17.45 14.46
CA LYS A 1008 6.06 -17.59 13.98
C LYS A 1008 6.41 -16.39 13.08
N PRO A 1009 7.61 -15.79 13.23
CA PRO A 1009 8.18 -14.86 12.26
C PRO A 1009 8.36 -15.49 10.86
N LEU A 1010 8.31 -14.65 9.84
CA LEU A 1010 8.59 -15.03 8.45
C LEU A 1010 10.04 -14.73 8.08
N SER A 1011 10.72 -15.69 7.43
CA SER A 1011 12.05 -15.52 6.84
C SER A 1011 12.02 -14.83 5.46
N ARG A 1012 13.15 -14.27 5.02
CA ARG A 1012 13.30 -13.67 3.67
C ARG A 1012 12.88 -14.61 2.54
N GLY A 1013 13.22 -15.90 2.63
CA GLY A 1013 12.82 -16.92 1.66
C GLY A 1013 11.31 -17.22 1.67
N GLU A 1014 10.69 -17.29 2.86
CA GLU A 1014 9.23 -17.42 2.96
C GLU A 1014 8.51 -16.21 2.32
N ILE A 1015 8.97 -14.99 2.56
CA ILE A 1015 8.36 -13.78 1.98
C ILE A 1015 8.58 -13.71 0.46
N ALA A 1016 9.78 -14.05 -0.04
CA ALA A 1016 10.03 -14.16 -1.47
C ALA A 1016 9.06 -15.16 -2.14
N GLN A 1017 8.88 -16.35 -1.54
CA GLN A 1017 7.92 -17.35 -2.05
C GLN A 1017 6.47 -16.82 -2.07
N ILE A 1018 6.03 -16.13 -1.02
CA ILE A 1018 4.67 -15.59 -0.94
C ILE A 1018 4.42 -14.53 -2.02
N ILE A 1019 5.38 -13.63 -2.26
CA ILE A 1019 5.29 -12.62 -3.33
C ILE A 1019 5.32 -13.27 -4.72
N PHE A 1020 6.13 -14.32 -4.90
CA PHE A 1020 6.18 -15.09 -6.13
C PHE A 1020 4.88 -15.87 -6.41
N ASN A 1021 4.24 -16.43 -5.38
CA ASN A 1021 2.90 -17.01 -5.49
C ASN A 1021 1.87 -15.95 -5.92
N ILE A 1022 1.88 -14.75 -5.32
CA ILE A 1022 1.04 -13.61 -5.74
C ILE A 1022 1.31 -13.20 -7.20
N ASN A 1023 2.54 -13.40 -7.71
CA ASN A 1023 2.85 -13.15 -9.11
C ASN A 1023 2.31 -14.24 -10.06
N LYS A 1024 2.36 -15.53 -9.67
CA LYS A 1024 1.81 -16.68 -10.44
C LYS A 1024 0.26 -16.68 -10.54
N ILE A 1025 -0.37 -15.62 -10.05
CA ILE A 1025 -1.81 -15.42 -9.84
C ILE A 1025 -2.37 -14.25 -10.67
N LYS A 1026 -1.49 -13.39 -11.19
CA LYS A 1026 -1.83 -12.23 -12.04
C LYS A 1026 -1.94 -12.62 -13.51
#